data_AF-A0A6M0IG77-F1
#
_entry.id   AF-A0A6M0IG77-F1
#
_cell.length_a   1.000
_cell.length_b   1.000
_cell.length_c   1.000
_cell.angle_alpha   90.00
_cell.angle_beta   90.00
_cell.angle_gamma   90.00
#
_symmetry.space_group_name_H-M   'P 1'
#
loop_
_entity.id
_entity.type
_entity.pdbx_description
1 polymer ?
#
loop_
_entity_poly.entity_id
_entity_poly.type
_entity_poly.pdbx_seq_one_letter_code
_entity_poly.pdbx_strand_id
1 'polypeptide(L)'
;MPHILRIDNDPNVVEQNHLGWTGGTVGLVGNRIEHISDTLLNQAGMAAKAGTSIPSPFARLYLFDAAFRLVMNDLRPAQPTMYHVLVSHCLDLLELLFQAGGSPDLTYRVWNRADRLGALNQKAPLPNAPNRRHPHRVLAKALELDMRHDLANLQTFTLIYYKGALLGGTSPLTLVFTSPNWEQERQNKFLDPPKSSTGRTLFQQEYVPLENRDRSFVTYLSRLFEQYKNLLPENSGLTKFLDKLFRDNPYPLPVDAGKTLNDFNPISTNIEGFSTLQVVTGLPLYSVRADDVLREVESNSDFVMLPTVGYYKEETNKNGVKTNVRPPLALASRMDVRGRYVKNTDWDSRTVIPSSLLNDLGAGGLLADRRLPGVDNVQYPFVSTDDFLEDFLIRMPFKINSERFFTGTLNRADCDFLLPVRKEYFNFFTLDDLRTNLTLDIGDQRVTAVLKVPVRGQGIRFVEFRKTYELNEPEKVLDLPVGMGFFPFYRMTLPDQQALNQYTVLLADGTTSQATQANFYRFPDVVNRHALTSGKPQPRSPKVGERPASYYYKVNGAFDLVEIQLANNDIPYRGVVVPEFTIVSTRGYEEFTFAIDFGTSNTHVAYLVRDQGGSKPDPEPLTVTEDDLQMVLLNKPYSGPGISKDYDRYSVRSSFGSFEQLEPLVRREFVPPLIGRNARLGTPFAFPLRTTIYEREGLTQGGDYLFSKLNLGFNIDLEQVTVGDNNRYVSTLKWLFENKPNDTLNDLRVRAFFETLLLLIRHKVIQNKGDVALTKIVWLAPSSMTRRTRNRLTAEWNKAMQEVFGTTSYFQDEPILESLAPYFYLQRQGVLPTANAVNVDIGGGTSDLMFFAQGQRRYFNTSFRFAANDIWGGGLDETGAPSGRMDNGFVSNFLTYRSNNPSSQKTGADQTLDAFLDPKRRMSPEDVVSLLFKYDDHFQFTKAIQNQQPALLIVLYLHYASIIYHLVQLIEAQEKQEAGVPLDLPRFLTFTGRGSQYLNLLGTRGDLVDYTKRLFAAYTTKQVPANFQILLTDNPKETTANGAVLYQTATDRDQYRGNQTTAYWGNEPTHPVTFTYNETTVDAAGSENDFHDSVVRNVRDFLEKTLKNSSVSAFLGDFGIRRTQDYYNFLVGSDETVTRSSVLHDSYMLAKLPIERDTDARLSETFFFLPLKNALYELSKYIAKNQS
;
A
#
# COMPACT_ATOMS: atom_id res chain seq x y z
N MET A 1 -78.16 17.77 41.15
CA MET A 1 -78.34 18.78 40.08
C MET A 1 -77.39 19.93 40.38
N PRO A 2 -76.92 20.77 39.42
CA PRO A 2 -76.93 20.64 37.96
C PRO A 2 -75.54 21.02 37.32
N HIS A 3 -75.16 20.90 36.04
CA HIS A 3 -75.63 20.11 34.87
C HIS A 3 -74.61 19.99 33.70
N ILE A 4 -73.79 21.03 33.39
CA ILE A 4 -72.69 21.21 32.37
C ILE A 4 -72.95 22.31 31.28
N LEU A 5 -72.09 23.35 31.27
CA LEU A 5 -71.63 24.26 30.18
C LEU A 5 -72.57 24.71 29.01
N ARG A 6 -73.07 25.95 29.09
CA ARG A 6 -73.06 26.96 27.99
C ARG A 6 -73.13 28.38 28.58
N ILE A 7 -72.62 29.39 27.86
CA ILE A 7 -72.94 30.81 28.09
C ILE A 7 -74.05 31.20 27.12
N ASP A 8 -75.02 31.97 27.61
CA ASP A 8 -76.02 32.67 26.80
C ASP A 8 -75.93 34.16 27.10
N ASN A 9 -76.04 35.01 26.08
CA ASN A 9 -75.90 36.47 26.21
C ASN A 9 -77.29 37.12 26.14
N ASP A 10 -78.11 36.93 27.17
CA ASP A 10 -79.32 37.75 27.37
C ASP A 10 -78.92 39.06 28.07
N PRO A 11 -79.12 40.25 27.45
CA PRO A 11 -78.73 41.53 28.05
C PRO A 11 -79.52 41.94 29.30
N ASN A 12 -80.60 41.23 29.67
CA ASN A 12 -81.56 41.70 30.68
C ASN A 12 -81.38 41.14 32.10
N VAL A 13 -80.36 40.31 32.37
CA VAL A 13 -80.15 39.71 33.70
C VAL A 13 -78.92 40.31 34.39
N VAL A 14 -79.16 41.38 35.13
CA VAL A 14 -78.18 42.04 36.00
C VAL A 14 -78.14 41.36 37.37
N GLU A 15 -76.93 41.23 37.94
CA GLU A 15 -76.64 40.83 39.33
C GLU A 15 -77.10 39.44 39.83
N GLN A 16 -76.29 38.41 39.55
CA GLN A 16 -75.91 37.39 40.58
C GLN A 16 -74.70 36.53 40.18
N ASN A 17 -73.75 36.37 41.11
CA ASN A 17 -72.63 35.43 40.98
C ASN A 17 -73.11 33.98 41.17
N HIS A 18 -73.43 33.29 40.08
CA HIS A 18 -73.94 31.91 40.14
C HIS A 18 -72.83 30.83 40.07
N LEU A 19 -72.64 30.13 41.19
CA LEU A 19 -71.88 28.87 41.25
C LEU A 19 -72.78 27.69 40.84
N GLY A 20 -72.98 27.46 39.54
CA GLY A 20 -73.73 26.30 39.02
C GLY A 20 -74.00 26.32 37.51
N TRP A 21 -74.36 25.16 36.94
CA TRP A 21 -74.67 24.98 35.51
C TRP A 21 -76.12 24.55 35.29
N THR A 22 -76.67 24.63 34.07
CA THR A 22 -78.00 24.09 33.66
C THR A 22 -77.89 23.14 32.46
N GLY A 23 -78.92 22.34 32.14
CA GLY A 23 -78.79 21.23 31.18
C GLY A 23 -80.04 20.94 30.34
N GLY A 24 -79.83 20.53 29.09
CA GLY A 24 -80.88 20.25 28.09
C GLY A 24 -80.99 18.78 27.68
N THR A 25 -82.10 18.46 27.01
CA THR A 25 -82.45 17.11 26.52
C THR A 25 -82.08 16.85 25.05
N VAL A 26 -81.48 17.84 24.38
CA VAL A 26 -81.20 17.85 22.93
C VAL A 26 -79.70 17.98 22.70
N GLY A 27 -79.14 17.16 21.80
CA GLY A 27 -77.74 17.27 21.37
C GLY A 27 -77.48 18.49 20.49
N LEU A 28 -76.21 18.77 20.19
CA LEU A 28 -75.86 19.85 19.27
C LEU A 28 -76.10 19.44 17.81
N VAL A 29 -76.65 20.37 17.03
CA VAL A 29 -76.95 20.25 15.60
C VAL A 29 -76.33 21.43 14.85
N GLY A 30 -75.84 21.19 13.63
CA GLY A 30 -74.94 22.12 12.91
C GLY A 30 -75.50 23.54 12.68
N ASN A 31 -76.82 23.66 12.48
CA ASN A 31 -77.51 24.94 12.29
C ASN A 31 -77.39 25.91 13.49
N ARG A 32 -77.03 25.44 14.69
CA ARG A 32 -76.75 26.31 15.85
C ARG A 32 -75.34 26.91 15.86
N ILE A 33 -74.45 26.48 14.97
CA ILE A 33 -73.08 26.98 14.84
C ILE A 33 -73.03 28.12 13.80
N GLU A 34 -73.87 28.03 12.75
CA GLU A 34 -73.98 29.00 11.65
C GLU A 34 -74.39 30.44 12.11
N HIS A 35 -74.86 30.60 13.36
CA HIS A 35 -75.31 31.89 13.92
C HIS A 35 -74.35 32.51 14.96
N ILE A 36 -73.10 32.04 15.05
CA ILE A 36 -72.09 32.62 15.96
C ILE A 36 -71.39 33.81 15.28
N SER A 37 -71.57 35.01 15.82
CA SER A 37 -71.03 36.27 15.27
C SER A 37 -69.49 36.30 15.20
N ASP A 38 -68.95 36.73 14.06
CA ASP A 38 -67.51 36.74 13.76
C ASP A 38 -66.79 38.02 14.28
N THR A 39 -66.91 38.31 15.57
CA THR A 39 -66.50 39.60 16.18
C THR A 39 -65.15 39.57 16.91
N LEU A 40 -64.26 38.61 16.62
CA LEU A 40 -63.05 38.33 17.40
C LEU A 40 -61.72 38.45 16.59
N LEU A 41 -61.66 39.43 15.70
CA LEU A 41 -60.70 39.51 14.59
C LEU A 41 -59.24 39.93 14.89
N ASN A 42 -58.80 40.13 16.14
CA ASN A 42 -57.55 40.88 16.41
C ASN A 42 -56.55 40.33 17.46
N GLN A 43 -56.55 39.03 17.79
CA GLN A 43 -55.46 38.42 18.59
C GLN A 43 -55.05 37.02 18.12
N ALA A 44 -53.74 36.79 17.98
CA ALA A 44 -53.16 35.49 17.64
C ALA A 44 -53.45 34.42 18.72
N GLY A 45 -53.73 33.18 18.29
CA GLY A 45 -54.04 32.05 19.17
C GLY A 45 -55.54 31.72 19.34
N MET A 46 -56.44 32.44 18.64
CA MET A 46 -57.90 32.28 18.80
C MET A 46 -58.51 31.03 18.16
N ALA A 47 -57.95 30.49 17.07
CA ALA A 47 -58.48 29.27 16.43
C ALA A 47 -58.43 28.02 17.35
N ALA A 48 -57.47 27.99 18.29
CA ALA A 48 -57.42 26.99 19.36
C ALA A 48 -58.50 27.25 20.43
N LYS A 49 -58.69 28.53 20.83
CA LYS A 49 -59.70 28.95 21.82
C LYS A 49 -61.14 28.72 21.36
N ALA A 50 -61.44 28.76 20.06
CA ALA A 50 -62.76 28.40 19.54
C ALA A 50 -63.20 26.97 19.91
N GLY A 51 -62.25 26.08 20.24
CA GLY A 51 -62.52 24.74 20.76
C GLY A 51 -62.96 24.68 22.22
N THR A 52 -62.75 25.73 23.04
CA THR A 52 -63.01 25.68 24.50
C THR A 52 -64.46 25.99 24.89
N SER A 53 -65.28 26.47 23.97
CA SER A 53 -66.64 26.95 24.24
C SER A 53 -67.76 25.97 23.87
N ILE A 54 -67.42 24.73 23.51
CA ILE A 54 -68.38 23.73 22.99
C ILE A 54 -68.26 22.41 23.79
N PRO A 55 -69.36 21.88 24.36
CA PRO A 55 -69.31 20.89 25.45
C PRO A 55 -68.90 19.44 25.09
N SER A 56 -68.43 19.15 23.87
CA SER A 56 -68.14 17.77 23.44
C SER A 56 -67.08 17.67 22.33
N PRO A 57 -66.21 16.64 22.33
CA PRO A 57 -65.27 16.37 21.24
C PRO A 57 -65.95 16.23 19.86
N PHE A 58 -67.16 15.65 19.81
CA PHE A 58 -67.87 15.40 18.55
C PHE A 58 -68.50 16.66 17.95
N ALA A 59 -68.75 17.68 18.76
CA ALA A 59 -69.25 18.96 18.26
C ALA A 59 -68.25 19.67 17.34
N ARG A 60 -66.96 19.31 17.42
CA ARG A 60 -65.94 19.77 16.47
C ARG A 60 -66.14 19.21 15.06
N LEU A 61 -66.75 18.05 14.88
CA LEU A 61 -67.11 17.54 13.55
C LEU A 61 -68.13 18.46 12.87
N TYR A 62 -69.17 18.86 13.59
CA TYR A 62 -70.18 19.81 13.11
C TYR A 62 -69.63 21.23 12.91
N LEU A 63 -68.61 21.65 13.66
CA LEU A 63 -67.91 22.92 13.42
C LEU A 63 -67.20 22.94 12.06
N PHE A 64 -66.51 21.85 11.69
CA PHE A 64 -65.90 21.75 10.36
C PHE A 64 -66.96 21.64 9.27
N ASP A 65 -68.07 20.93 9.50
CA ASP A 65 -69.21 20.90 8.56
C ASP A 65 -69.74 22.32 8.27
N ALA A 66 -70.02 23.10 9.31
CA ALA A 66 -70.45 24.49 9.20
C ALA A 66 -69.40 25.38 8.51
N ALA A 67 -68.10 25.18 8.79
CA ALA A 67 -67.03 25.91 8.14
C ALA A 67 -67.02 25.71 6.61
N PHE A 68 -67.18 24.47 6.13
CA PHE A 68 -67.30 24.20 4.70
C PHE A 68 -68.57 24.81 4.06
N ARG A 69 -69.70 24.83 4.78
CA ARG A 69 -70.95 25.49 4.30
C ARG A 69 -70.84 27.01 4.16
N LEU A 70 -70.05 27.65 5.01
CA LEU A 70 -69.80 29.09 4.94
C LEU A 70 -68.80 29.39 3.80
N VAL A 71 -67.65 28.70 3.79
CA VAL A 71 -66.58 28.92 2.80
C VAL A 71 -67.00 28.56 1.37
N MET A 72 -67.92 27.60 1.15
CA MET A 72 -68.38 27.29 -0.21
C MET A 72 -69.04 28.48 -0.93
N ASN A 73 -69.51 29.50 -0.20
CA ASN A 73 -70.14 30.69 -0.79
C ASN A 73 -69.16 31.86 -0.99
N ASP A 74 -67.95 31.78 -0.44
CA ASP A 74 -66.88 32.76 -0.61
C ASP A 74 -65.52 32.05 -0.78
N LEU A 75 -65.27 31.49 -1.97
CA LEU A 75 -64.07 30.70 -2.23
C LEU A 75 -62.78 31.54 -2.33
N ARG A 76 -62.90 32.87 -2.42
CA ARG A 76 -61.78 33.82 -2.47
C ARG A 76 -62.12 35.08 -1.68
N PRO A 77 -62.12 34.99 -0.33
CA PRO A 77 -62.50 36.11 0.52
C PRO A 77 -61.52 37.27 0.36
N ALA A 78 -62.04 38.50 0.40
CA ALA A 78 -61.19 39.69 0.47
C ALA A 78 -60.39 39.75 1.79
N GLN A 79 -60.91 39.14 2.86
CA GLN A 79 -60.23 38.91 4.14
C GLN A 79 -60.61 37.53 4.69
N PRO A 80 -59.67 36.57 4.89
CA PRO A 80 -60.00 35.24 5.40
C PRO A 80 -60.59 35.26 6.81
N THR A 81 -61.74 34.62 7.00
CA THR A 81 -62.35 34.39 8.32
C THR A 81 -61.77 33.16 9.02
N MET A 82 -62.07 32.96 10.31
CA MET A 82 -61.66 31.74 11.04
C MET A 82 -62.13 30.44 10.34
N TYR A 83 -63.30 30.47 9.69
CA TYR A 83 -63.82 29.31 8.95
C TYR A 83 -62.95 28.94 7.75
N HIS A 84 -62.34 29.92 7.08
CA HIS A 84 -61.36 29.67 6.02
C HIS A 84 -60.10 28.98 6.55
N VAL A 85 -59.60 29.40 7.71
CA VAL A 85 -58.45 28.75 8.37
C VAL A 85 -58.78 27.30 8.75
N LEU A 86 -59.98 27.04 9.29
CA LEU A 86 -60.43 25.67 9.61
C LEU A 86 -60.53 24.79 8.36
N VAL A 87 -61.06 25.30 7.25
CA VAL A 87 -61.08 24.59 5.95
C VAL A 87 -59.66 24.33 5.44
N SER A 88 -58.77 25.34 5.51
CA SER A 88 -57.35 25.21 5.14
C SER A 88 -56.66 24.09 5.94
N HIS A 89 -56.89 24.04 7.25
CA HIS A 89 -56.35 23.02 8.16
C HIS A 89 -56.91 21.63 7.90
N CYS A 90 -58.18 21.51 7.52
CA CYS A 90 -58.78 20.24 7.11
C CYS A 90 -58.11 19.69 5.84
N LEU A 91 -57.97 20.55 4.84
CA LEU A 91 -57.30 20.22 3.57
C LEU A 91 -55.80 19.92 3.79
N ASP A 92 -55.12 20.64 4.69
CA ASP A 92 -53.73 20.36 5.07
C ASP A 92 -53.57 18.98 5.74
N LEU A 93 -54.53 18.52 6.55
CA LEU A 93 -54.51 17.17 7.11
C LEU A 93 -54.76 16.10 6.03
N LEU A 94 -55.68 16.35 5.09
CA LEU A 94 -55.87 15.46 3.93
C LEU A 94 -54.62 15.41 3.04
N GLU A 95 -53.96 16.53 2.83
CA GLU A 95 -52.73 16.63 2.02
C GLU A 95 -51.55 15.92 2.71
N LEU A 96 -51.40 16.09 4.03
CA LEU A 96 -50.40 15.36 4.82
C LEU A 96 -50.65 13.85 4.81
N LEU A 97 -51.90 13.40 4.95
CA LEU A 97 -52.24 11.97 4.83
C LEU A 97 -51.97 11.45 3.42
N PHE A 98 -52.30 12.23 2.40
CA PHE A 98 -52.02 11.87 1.01
C PHE A 98 -50.52 11.77 0.71
N GLN A 99 -49.69 12.66 1.27
CA GLN A 99 -48.25 12.66 1.01
C GLN A 99 -47.47 11.70 1.92
N ALA A 100 -47.93 11.50 3.16
CA ALA A 100 -47.16 10.86 4.22
C ALA A 100 -47.93 9.81 5.04
N GLY A 101 -49.13 9.37 4.63
CA GLY A 101 -49.96 8.44 5.40
C GLY A 101 -49.30 7.09 5.75
N GLY A 102 -48.32 6.64 4.97
CA GLY A 102 -47.50 5.46 5.28
C GLY A 102 -46.27 5.73 6.17
N SER A 103 -46.04 6.97 6.61
CA SER A 103 -44.83 7.34 7.37
C SER A 103 -44.92 6.89 8.83
N PRO A 104 -43.82 6.38 9.44
CA PRO A 104 -43.76 6.10 10.88
C PRO A 104 -43.91 7.35 11.76
N ASP A 105 -43.74 8.55 11.20
CA ASP A 105 -43.98 9.82 11.88
C ASP A 105 -45.49 10.06 12.14
N LEU A 106 -46.36 9.38 11.39
CA LEU A 106 -47.81 9.32 11.64
C LEU A 106 -48.19 8.01 12.33
N THR A 107 -48.99 8.11 13.39
CA THR A 107 -49.52 6.93 14.09
C THR A 107 -51.03 7.04 14.30
N TYR A 108 -51.69 5.90 14.21
CA TYR A 108 -53.14 5.79 14.14
C TYR A 108 -53.69 5.08 15.37
N ARG A 109 -54.78 5.60 15.95
CA ARG A 109 -55.45 4.95 17.09
C ARG A 109 -56.96 4.93 16.89
N VAL A 110 -57.54 3.74 16.85
CA VAL A 110 -59.00 3.59 16.77
C VAL A 110 -59.64 3.98 18.10
N TRP A 111 -60.64 4.85 18.02
CA TRP A 111 -61.64 5.01 19.06
C TRP A 111 -62.87 4.19 18.66
N ASN A 112 -63.24 3.19 19.48
CA ASN A 112 -64.43 2.36 19.30
C ASN A 112 -65.53 2.82 20.27
N ARG A 113 -66.73 3.03 19.74
CA ARG A 113 -67.91 3.50 20.48
C ARG A 113 -68.31 2.55 21.59
N ALA A 114 -68.51 1.27 21.28
CA ALA A 114 -68.96 0.28 22.25
C ALA A 114 -67.96 0.12 23.40
N ASP A 115 -66.67 -0.04 23.07
CA ASP A 115 -65.62 -0.29 24.06
C ASP A 115 -65.41 0.92 24.97
N ARG A 116 -65.37 2.13 24.40
CA ARG A 116 -65.05 3.36 25.16
C ARG A 116 -66.24 3.82 26.00
N LEU A 117 -67.47 3.77 25.47
CA LEU A 117 -68.67 4.06 26.27
C LEU A 117 -68.88 2.97 27.33
N GLY A 118 -68.62 1.70 27.01
CA GLY A 118 -68.62 0.58 27.96
C GLY A 118 -67.64 0.82 29.12
N ALA A 119 -66.38 1.12 28.82
CA ALA A 119 -65.35 1.39 29.83
C ALA A 119 -65.64 2.63 30.71
N LEU A 120 -66.29 3.66 30.16
CA LEU A 120 -66.76 4.83 30.92
C LEU A 120 -67.97 4.48 31.81
N ASN A 121 -68.89 3.66 31.31
CA ASN A 121 -70.08 3.20 32.03
C ASN A 121 -69.76 2.22 33.17
N GLN A 122 -68.77 1.35 33.00
CA GLN A 122 -68.36 0.32 33.97
C GLN A 122 -67.55 0.84 35.17
N LYS A 123 -67.15 2.12 35.21
CA LYS A 123 -66.40 2.67 36.35
C LYS A 123 -67.19 2.54 37.66
N ALA A 124 -66.51 2.05 38.70
CA ALA A 124 -67.08 1.84 40.02
C ALA A 124 -67.63 3.15 40.64
N PRO A 125 -68.58 3.08 41.59
CA PRO A 125 -69.01 4.26 42.35
C PRO A 125 -67.82 4.92 43.06
N LEU A 126 -67.87 6.24 43.24
CA LEU A 126 -66.83 6.97 43.96
C LEU A 126 -66.82 6.55 45.44
N PRO A 127 -65.66 6.19 46.04
CA PRO A 127 -65.59 5.68 47.41
C PRO A 127 -66.29 6.57 48.44
N ASN A 128 -66.16 7.89 48.28
CA ASN A 128 -66.69 8.89 49.21
C ASN A 128 -68.09 9.41 48.80
N ALA A 129 -68.71 8.85 47.76
CA ALA A 129 -70.02 9.30 47.27
C ALA A 129 -70.77 8.23 46.44
N PRO A 130 -71.14 7.06 47.03
CA PRO A 130 -71.75 5.94 46.29
C PRO A 130 -73.07 6.30 45.59
N ASN A 131 -73.83 7.27 46.13
CA ASN A 131 -75.09 7.74 45.56
C ASN A 131 -74.94 8.80 44.44
N ARG A 132 -73.72 9.25 44.11
CA ARG A 132 -73.47 10.16 42.97
C ARG A 132 -73.10 9.35 41.74
N ARG A 133 -73.74 9.62 40.59
CA ARG A 133 -73.33 9.06 39.29
C ARG A 133 -71.88 9.45 39.01
N HIS A 134 -71.02 8.45 38.80
CA HIS A 134 -69.60 8.67 38.51
C HIS A 134 -69.45 9.56 37.26
N PRO A 135 -68.59 10.61 37.27
CA PRO A 135 -68.49 11.59 36.18
C PRO A 135 -68.29 10.97 34.79
N HIS A 136 -67.52 9.89 34.69
CA HIS A 136 -67.34 9.15 33.42
C HIS A 136 -68.66 8.58 32.84
N ARG A 137 -69.63 8.18 33.68
CA ARG A 137 -70.97 7.74 33.21
C ARG A 137 -71.80 8.90 32.70
N VAL A 138 -71.59 10.11 33.24
CA VAL A 138 -72.22 11.34 32.75
C VAL A 138 -71.63 11.72 31.39
N LEU A 139 -70.30 11.65 31.26
CA LEU A 139 -69.60 11.84 29.98
C LEU A 139 -70.05 10.84 28.92
N ALA A 140 -70.13 9.54 29.24
CA ALA A 140 -70.62 8.52 28.31
C ALA A 140 -72.00 8.89 27.75
N LYS A 141 -72.94 9.30 28.62
CA LYS A 141 -74.29 9.70 28.20
C LYS A 141 -74.33 11.00 27.41
N ALA A 142 -73.39 11.93 27.61
CA ALA A 142 -73.25 13.12 26.77
C ALA A 142 -72.77 12.74 25.35
N LEU A 143 -71.74 11.90 25.25
CA LEU A 143 -71.24 11.41 23.95
C LEU A 143 -72.32 10.60 23.20
N GLU A 144 -73.14 9.81 23.90
CA GLU A 144 -74.32 9.12 23.33
C GLU A 144 -75.39 10.08 22.78
N LEU A 145 -75.51 11.30 23.32
CA LEU A 145 -76.45 12.33 22.84
C LEU A 145 -75.94 13.03 21.57
N ASP A 146 -74.63 13.28 21.47
CA ASP A 146 -74.01 13.86 20.28
C ASP A 146 -73.93 12.86 19.12
N MET A 147 -73.83 11.56 19.42
CA MET A 147 -73.90 10.45 18.46
C MET A 147 -75.33 10.10 18.01
N ARG A 148 -76.13 11.13 17.77
CA ARG A 148 -77.46 11.07 17.15
C ARG A 148 -77.40 11.73 15.78
N HIS A 149 -78.50 11.64 15.02
CA HIS A 149 -78.62 12.24 13.69
C HIS A 149 -77.46 11.80 12.77
N ASP A 150 -76.70 12.74 12.20
CA ASP A 150 -75.67 12.48 11.19
C ASP A 150 -74.50 11.62 11.70
N LEU A 151 -74.32 11.52 13.03
CA LEU A 151 -73.32 10.68 13.69
C LEU A 151 -73.88 9.36 14.25
N ALA A 152 -75.17 9.05 14.03
CA ALA A 152 -75.83 7.87 14.62
C ALA A 152 -75.13 6.55 14.25
N ASN A 153 -74.64 6.44 13.02
CA ASN A 153 -73.99 5.25 12.48
C ASN A 153 -72.48 5.19 12.75
N LEU A 154 -71.91 6.20 13.43
CA LEU A 154 -70.49 6.21 13.78
C LEU A 154 -70.20 5.14 14.85
N GLN A 155 -69.49 4.08 14.48
CA GLN A 155 -69.06 3.01 15.39
C GLN A 155 -67.59 3.13 15.78
N THR A 156 -66.74 3.50 14.83
CA THR A 156 -65.32 3.76 15.02
C THR A 156 -64.92 5.04 14.30
N PHE A 157 -63.88 5.70 14.80
CA PHE A 157 -63.13 6.69 14.04
C PHE A 157 -61.66 6.67 14.49
N THR A 158 -60.76 7.14 13.64
CA THR A 158 -59.32 7.00 13.85
C THR A 158 -58.72 8.34 14.23
N LEU A 159 -58.08 8.39 15.40
CA LEU A 159 -57.25 9.52 15.82
C LEU A 159 -55.88 9.43 15.15
N ILE A 160 -55.39 10.57 14.68
CA ILE A 160 -54.15 10.72 13.90
C ILE A 160 -53.17 11.53 14.72
N TYR A 161 -52.00 10.96 14.99
CA TYR A 161 -50.93 11.59 15.75
C TYR A 161 -49.71 11.81 14.86
N TYR A 162 -49.15 13.02 14.87
CA TYR A 162 -47.87 13.34 14.24
C TYR A 162 -46.78 13.48 15.29
N LYS A 163 -45.71 12.70 15.18
CA LYS A 163 -44.60 12.63 16.16
C LYS A 163 -45.11 12.50 17.61
N GLY A 164 -46.23 11.78 17.78
CA GLY A 164 -46.90 11.54 19.05
C GLY A 164 -47.77 12.69 19.61
N ALA A 165 -47.91 13.82 18.92
CA ALA A 165 -48.91 14.87 19.24
C ALA A 165 -50.23 14.61 18.49
N LEU A 166 -51.38 14.86 19.12
CA LEU A 166 -52.69 14.64 18.50
C LEU A 166 -52.97 15.74 17.46
N LEU A 167 -52.83 15.38 16.18
CA LEU A 167 -53.04 16.29 15.05
C LEU A 167 -54.51 16.38 14.64
N GLY A 168 -55.26 15.27 14.71
CA GLY A 168 -56.65 15.24 14.26
C GLY A 168 -57.30 13.85 14.31
N GLY A 169 -58.33 13.64 13.52
CA GLY A 169 -58.95 12.33 13.32
C GLY A 169 -59.86 12.26 12.10
N THR A 170 -60.38 11.07 11.79
CA THR A 170 -61.37 10.88 10.70
C THR A 170 -62.75 11.40 11.08
N SER A 171 -63.53 11.83 10.08
CA SER A 171 -64.84 12.48 10.23
C SER A 171 -65.80 12.01 9.12
N PRO A 172 -66.98 11.45 9.44
CA PRO A 172 -67.97 11.08 8.42
C PRO A 172 -68.57 12.30 7.71
N LEU A 173 -68.49 13.50 8.31
CA LEU A 173 -69.03 14.74 7.71
C LEU A 173 -68.04 15.41 6.74
N THR A 174 -66.74 15.31 7.04
CA THR A 174 -65.68 16.15 6.45
C THR A 174 -64.41 15.40 6.07
N LEU A 175 -64.47 14.06 5.94
CA LEU A 175 -63.35 13.11 5.82
C LEU A 175 -62.40 13.08 7.02
N VAL A 176 -61.91 14.24 7.46
CA VAL A 176 -61.06 14.44 8.65
C VAL A 176 -61.42 15.73 9.39
N PHE A 177 -60.81 15.95 10.55
CA PHE A 177 -60.82 17.20 11.30
C PHE A 177 -59.49 17.35 12.07
N THR A 178 -59.02 18.57 12.33
CA THR A 178 -57.81 18.80 13.14
C THR A 178 -58.15 18.97 14.62
N SER A 179 -57.20 18.69 15.51
CA SER A 179 -57.32 18.88 16.97
C SER A 179 -57.39 20.37 17.35
N PRO A 180 -58.19 20.78 18.36
CA PRO A 180 -58.17 22.16 18.85
C PRO A 180 -56.84 22.52 19.52
N ASN A 181 -56.15 21.53 20.07
CA ASN A 181 -54.94 21.70 20.85
C ASN A 181 -53.66 21.42 20.05
N TRP A 182 -53.76 21.17 18.74
CA TRP A 182 -52.62 20.80 17.89
C TRP A 182 -51.42 21.74 18.09
N GLU A 183 -51.63 23.05 17.96
CA GLU A 183 -50.56 24.05 18.06
C GLU A 183 -49.94 24.09 19.47
N GLN A 184 -50.75 23.89 20.51
CA GLN A 184 -50.26 23.82 21.90
C GLN A 184 -49.47 22.53 22.16
N GLU A 185 -49.96 21.36 21.70
CA GLU A 185 -49.23 20.10 21.82
C GLU A 185 -47.93 20.10 21.03
N ARG A 186 -47.95 20.70 19.83
CA ARG A 186 -46.77 20.91 18.97
C ARG A 186 -45.71 21.72 19.70
N GLN A 187 -46.07 22.88 20.25
CA GLN A 187 -45.16 23.74 21.01
C GLN A 187 -44.65 23.04 22.29
N ASN A 188 -45.53 22.43 23.09
CA ASN A 188 -45.19 21.70 24.32
C ASN A 188 -44.22 20.52 24.08
N LYS A 189 -44.19 19.96 22.87
CA LYS A 189 -43.30 18.85 22.46
C LYS A 189 -42.14 19.29 21.59
N PHE A 190 -41.94 20.60 21.38
CA PHE A 190 -40.89 21.17 20.54
C PHE A 190 -40.87 20.59 19.11
N LEU A 191 -42.05 20.33 18.55
CA LEU A 191 -42.21 19.77 17.21
C LEU A 191 -42.25 20.88 16.15
N ASP A 192 -41.51 20.72 15.06
CA ASP A 192 -41.70 21.56 13.88
C ASP A 192 -43.07 21.32 13.23
N PRO A 193 -43.70 22.35 12.64
CA PRO A 193 -44.93 22.18 11.88
C PRO A 193 -44.67 21.28 10.66
N PRO A 194 -45.54 20.28 10.38
CA PRO A 194 -45.41 19.44 9.21
C PRO A 194 -45.27 20.25 7.93
N LYS A 195 -44.42 19.79 7.01
CA LYS A 195 -44.31 20.30 5.66
C LYS A 195 -44.88 19.30 4.66
N SER A 196 -45.38 19.83 3.56
CA SER A 196 -45.72 19.02 2.38
C SER A 196 -44.47 18.49 1.67
N SER A 197 -44.68 17.56 0.73
CA SER A 197 -43.65 17.11 -0.22
C SER A 197 -43.13 18.23 -1.15
N THR A 198 -43.84 19.37 -1.20
CA THR A 198 -43.43 20.62 -1.87
C THR A 198 -42.94 21.69 -0.87
N GLY A 199 -42.45 21.27 0.31
CA GLY A 199 -41.83 22.16 1.31
C GLY A 199 -42.76 23.20 1.96
N ARG A 200 -43.97 23.42 1.45
CA ARG A 200 -44.99 24.31 2.05
C ARG A 200 -45.31 23.82 3.46
N THR A 201 -45.11 24.70 4.44
CA THR A 201 -45.52 24.47 5.83
C THR A 201 -47.03 24.36 5.94
N LEU A 202 -47.50 23.32 6.61
CA LEU A 202 -48.91 23.02 6.81
C LEU A 202 -49.41 23.61 8.15
N PHE A 203 -50.74 23.75 8.27
CA PHE A 203 -51.44 24.25 9.46
C PHE A 203 -51.12 25.71 9.84
N GLN A 204 -50.68 26.51 8.87
CA GLN A 204 -50.50 27.96 9.03
C GLN A 204 -51.84 28.70 9.17
N GLN A 205 -51.82 29.99 9.54
CA GLN A 205 -53.04 30.81 9.64
C GLN A 205 -53.51 31.36 8.27
N GLU A 206 -52.86 30.97 7.18
CA GLU A 206 -53.22 31.38 5.81
C GLU A 206 -54.25 30.41 5.20
N TYR A 207 -55.21 30.98 4.45
CA TYR A 207 -56.17 30.20 3.67
C TYR A 207 -55.54 29.78 2.35
N VAL A 208 -55.30 28.46 2.18
CA VAL A 208 -54.78 27.88 0.94
C VAL A 208 -55.92 27.15 0.22
N PRO A 209 -56.55 27.77 -0.80
CA PRO A 209 -57.66 27.18 -1.55
C PRO A 209 -57.18 26.03 -2.44
N LEU A 210 -58.11 25.25 -2.98
CA LEU A 210 -57.79 23.97 -3.64
C LEU A 210 -57.00 24.16 -4.95
N GLU A 211 -57.22 25.24 -5.70
CA GLU A 211 -56.46 25.55 -6.92
C GLU A 211 -54.96 25.79 -6.68
N ASN A 212 -54.57 26.18 -5.46
CA ASN A 212 -53.19 26.51 -5.08
C ASN A 212 -52.44 25.32 -4.45
N ARG A 213 -53.05 24.13 -4.40
CA ARG A 213 -52.48 22.91 -3.84
C ARG A 213 -51.89 22.01 -4.93
N ASP A 214 -51.10 21.02 -4.53
CA ASP A 214 -50.42 20.14 -5.49
C ASP A 214 -51.42 19.39 -6.40
N ARG A 215 -51.10 19.35 -7.71
CA ARG A 215 -51.92 18.71 -8.75
C ARG A 215 -52.28 17.26 -8.42
N SER A 216 -51.36 16.48 -7.87
CA SER A 216 -51.63 15.07 -7.54
C SER A 216 -52.58 14.96 -6.35
N PHE A 217 -52.48 15.85 -5.35
CA PHE A 217 -53.43 15.92 -4.23
C PHE A 217 -54.84 16.36 -4.69
N VAL A 218 -54.94 17.40 -5.52
CA VAL A 218 -56.23 17.89 -6.06
C VAL A 218 -56.89 16.83 -6.95
N THR A 219 -56.09 16.13 -7.76
CA THR A 219 -56.56 14.98 -8.56
C THR A 219 -57.06 13.85 -7.66
N TYR A 220 -56.32 13.48 -6.62
CA TYR A 220 -56.76 12.49 -5.64
C TYR A 220 -58.11 12.86 -5.02
N LEU A 221 -58.26 14.09 -4.54
CA LEU A 221 -59.50 14.54 -3.89
C LEU A 221 -60.70 14.54 -4.87
N SER A 222 -60.46 14.89 -6.14
CA SER A 222 -61.44 14.78 -7.22
C SER A 222 -61.91 13.34 -7.45
N ARG A 223 -60.96 12.39 -7.62
CA ARG A 223 -61.27 10.97 -7.84
C ARG A 223 -61.90 10.31 -6.62
N LEU A 224 -61.48 10.68 -5.42
CA LEU A 224 -62.07 10.22 -4.16
C LEU A 224 -63.55 10.65 -4.07
N PHE A 225 -63.85 11.91 -4.40
CA PHE A 225 -65.20 12.42 -4.39
C PHE A 225 -66.08 11.75 -5.47
N GLU A 226 -65.58 11.64 -6.71
CA GLU A 226 -66.29 10.97 -7.81
C GLU A 226 -66.70 9.53 -7.46
N GLN A 227 -65.80 8.76 -6.84
CA GLN A 227 -66.02 7.37 -6.48
C GLN A 227 -66.88 7.18 -5.21
N TYR A 228 -66.73 8.04 -4.19
CA TYR A 228 -67.30 7.82 -2.87
C TYR A 228 -68.37 8.83 -2.41
N LYS A 229 -68.80 9.77 -3.26
CA LYS A 229 -69.84 10.77 -2.91
C LYS A 229 -71.10 10.16 -2.27
N ASN A 230 -71.51 8.96 -2.68
CA ASN A 230 -72.71 8.28 -2.17
C ASN A 230 -72.53 7.68 -0.75
N LEU A 231 -71.29 7.61 -0.24
CA LEU A 231 -70.98 7.22 1.14
C LEU A 231 -70.81 8.42 2.08
N LEU A 232 -70.69 9.63 1.52
CA LEU A 232 -70.71 10.88 2.28
C LEU A 232 -72.15 11.33 2.51
N PRO A 233 -72.48 12.01 3.62
CA PRO A 233 -73.81 12.57 3.81
C PRO A 233 -74.08 13.64 2.74
N GLU A 234 -75.14 13.48 1.96
CA GLU A 234 -75.53 14.38 0.85
C GLU A 234 -75.65 15.85 1.30
N ASN A 235 -76.06 16.05 2.55
CA ASN A 235 -76.28 17.38 3.13
C ASN A 235 -75.07 17.96 3.87
N SER A 236 -73.93 17.26 3.95
CA SER A 236 -72.72 17.77 4.62
C SER A 236 -72.13 18.97 3.88
N GLY A 237 -71.46 19.84 4.64
CA GLY A 237 -70.75 21.00 4.13
C GLY A 237 -69.64 20.62 3.16
N LEU A 238 -68.88 19.55 3.46
CA LEU A 238 -67.83 19.08 2.55
C LEU A 238 -68.41 18.59 1.23
N THR A 239 -69.49 17.79 1.25
CA THR A 239 -70.12 17.27 0.02
C THR A 239 -70.53 18.41 -0.88
N LYS A 240 -71.20 19.44 -0.34
CA LYS A 240 -71.65 20.62 -1.10
C LYS A 240 -70.49 21.52 -1.56
N PHE A 241 -69.44 21.66 -0.74
CA PHE A 241 -68.22 22.37 -1.09
C PHE A 241 -67.48 21.70 -2.25
N LEU A 242 -67.29 20.38 -2.21
CA LEU A 242 -66.61 19.64 -3.27
C LEU A 242 -67.44 19.55 -4.56
N ASP A 243 -68.76 19.37 -4.48
CA ASP A 243 -69.60 19.35 -5.68
C ASP A 243 -69.58 20.71 -6.40
N LYS A 244 -69.70 21.81 -5.65
CA LYS A 244 -69.53 23.17 -6.18
C LYS A 244 -68.12 23.41 -6.74
N LEU A 245 -67.07 22.92 -6.07
CA LEU A 245 -65.69 23.08 -6.52
C LEU A 245 -65.34 22.30 -7.80
N PHE A 246 -65.92 21.12 -8.00
CA PHE A 246 -65.60 20.26 -9.15
C PHE A 246 -66.60 20.36 -10.31
N ARG A 247 -67.80 20.91 -10.10
CA ARG A 247 -68.80 21.15 -11.16
C ARG A 247 -68.94 22.61 -11.57
N ASP A 248 -69.04 23.51 -10.60
CA ASP A 248 -69.56 24.88 -10.78
C ASP A 248 -68.53 25.98 -10.45
N ASN A 249 -67.23 25.62 -10.37
CA ASN A 249 -66.17 26.53 -9.95
C ASN A 249 -65.71 27.43 -11.11
N PRO A 250 -65.73 28.77 -10.95
CA PRO A 250 -65.20 29.68 -11.96
C PRO A 250 -63.66 29.65 -12.08
N TYR A 251 -62.94 29.01 -11.15
CA TYR A 251 -61.49 28.89 -11.15
C TYR A 251 -61.03 27.49 -11.59
N PRO A 252 -60.13 27.36 -12.58
CA PRO A 252 -59.68 26.05 -13.06
C PRO A 252 -58.83 25.33 -12.00
N LEU A 253 -59.29 24.14 -11.58
CA LEU A 253 -58.55 23.29 -10.65
C LEU A 253 -57.47 22.46 -11.37
N PRO A 254 -56.28 22.25 -10.75
CA PRO A 254 -55.23 21.41 -11.33
C PRO A 254 -55.56 19.92 -11.14
N VAL A 255 -56.48 19.40 -11.97
CA VAL A 255 -56.86 17.98 -12.01
C VAL A 255 -56.24 17.29 -13.22
N ASP A 256 -55.71 16.09 -13.02
CA ASP A 256 -55.15 15.24 -14.08
C ASP A 256 -56.21 14.27 -14.60
N ALA A 257 -56.62 14.42 -15.86
CA ALA A 257 -57.74 13.68 -16.45
C ALA A 257 -57.44 12.18 -16.66
N GLY A 258 -56.17 11.81 -16.78
CA GLY A 258 -55.76 10.42 -17.05
C GLY A 258 -55.62 9.52 -15.82
N LYS A 259 -55.67 10.07 -14.60
CA LYS A 259 -55.47 9.31 -13.34
C LYS A 259 -56.77 8.87 -12.69
N THR A 260 -56.72 7.74 -12.00
CA THR A 260 -57.81 7.11 -11.24
C THR A 260 -57.38 6.88 -9.78
N LEU A 261 -58.27 6.40 -8.89
CA LEU A 261 -57.83 6.01 -7.53
C LEU A 261 -56.87 4.82 -7.51
N ASN A 262 -56.83 3.99 -8.57
CA ASN A 262 -55.88 2.88 -8.65
C ASN A 262 -54.42 3.36 -8.77
N ASP A 263 -54.19 4.61 -9.17
CA ASP A 263 -52.87 5.24 -9.27
C ASP A 263 -52.31 5.67 -7.90
N PHE A 264 -53.11 5.56 -6.83
CA PHE A 264 -52.73 5.83 -5.45
C PHE A 264 -52.81 4.55 -4.60
N ASN A 265 -52.15 4.54 -3.44
CA ASN A 265 -52.15 3.40 -2.53
C ASN A 265 -53.09 3.66 -1.35
N PRO A 266 -53.95 2.72 -0.92
CA PRO A 266 -54.68 2.86 0.33
C PRO A 266 -53.72 2.99 1.51
N ILE A 267 -53.99 3.90 2.45
CA ILE A 267 -53.13 4.12 3.62
C ILE A 267 -53.27 2.92 4.58
N SER A 268 -52.19 2.19 4.81
CA SER A 268 -52.16 1.13 5.84
C SER A 268 -51.85 1.70 7.21
N THR A 269 -52.66 1.36 8.20
CA THR A 269 -52.43 1.75 9.60
C THR A 269 -51.68 0.65 10.36
N ASN A 270 -50.98 1.01 11.43
CA ASN A 270 -50.36 0.06 12.35
C ASN A 270 -51.33 -0.53 13.40
N ILE A 271 -52.63 -0.55 13.09
CA ILE A 271 -53.70 -1.10 13.93
C ILE A 271 -53.96 -2.55 13.50
N GLU A 272 -54.01 -3.47 14.49
CA GLU A 272 -54.43 -4.88 14.43
C GLU A 272 -54.44 -5.50 13.01
N GLY A 273 -53.28 -6.03 12.58
CA GLY A 273 -53.16 -6.75 11.31
C GLY A 273 -52.95 -5.89 10.06
N PHE A 274 -52.53 -4.63 10.22
CA PHE A 274 -52.28 -3.67 9.12
C PHE A 274 -53.54 -3.26 8.34
N SER A 275 -54.60 -2.91 9.07
CA SER A 275 -55.86 -2.45 8.47
C SER A 275 -55.75 -1.11 7.72
N THR A 276 -56.50 -0.95 6.63
CA THR A 276 -56.57 0.30 5.85
C THR A 276 -57.24 1.43 6.65
N LEU A 277 -56.71 2.66 6.57
CA LEU A 277 -57.31 3.86 7.13
C LEU A 277 -58.61 4.18 6.40
N GLN A 278 -59.74 3.95 7.06
CA GLN A 278 -61.07 4.27 6.56
C GLN A 278 -61.70 5.41 7.35
N VAL A 279 -62.47 6.26 6.66
CA VAL A 279 -63.29 7.30 7.28
C VAL A 279 -64.57 6.69 7.87
N VAL A 280 -65.21 5.84 7.06
CA VAL A 280 -66.34 4.96 7.38
C VAL A 280 -66.14 3.66 6.62
N THR A 281 -66.82 2.58 7.01
CA THR A 281 -66.73 1.27 6.35
C THR A 281 -66.91 1.40 4.83
N GLY A 282 -65.87 1.06 4.07
CA GLY A 282 -65.87 1.11 2.61
C GLY A 282 -65.34 2.42 1.98
N LEU A 283 -64.99 3.43 2.78
CA LEU A 283 -64.36 4.68 2.31
C LEU A 283 -62.91 4.78 2.84
N PRO A 284 -61.93 4.20 2.11
CA PRO A 284 -60.51 4.32 2.43
C PRO A 284 -59.93 5.68 2.04
N LEU A 285 -58.94 6.15 2.79
CA LEU A 285 -58.06 7.26 2.39
C LEU A 285 -56.81 6.69 1.71
N TYR A 286 -56.28 7.43 0.73
CA TYR A 286 -55.14 7.02 -0.08
C TYR A 286 -53.96 7.95 0.11
N SER A 287 -52.75 7.42 -0.11
CA SER A 287 -51.52 8.17 -0.28
C SER A 287 -50.97 8.05 -1.70
N VAL A 288 -50.19 9.05 -2.10
CA VAL A 288 -49.32 8.97 -3.28
C VAL A 288 -48.42 7.74 -3.19
N ARG A 289 -48.09 7.13 -4.33
CA ARG A 289 -47.07 6.07 -4.40
C ARG A 289 -45.71 6.68 -4.13
N ALA A 290 -44.92 6.07 -3.25
CA ALA A 290 -43.58 6.55 -2.93
C ALA A 290 -42.74 6.76 -4.22
N ASP A 291 -42.78 5.80 -5.14
CA ASP A 291 -42.03 5.87 -6.41
C ASP A 291 -42.40 7.06 -7.31
N ASP A 292 -43.65 7.54 -7.27
CA ASP A 292 -44.07 8.74 -8.01
C ASP A 292 -43.43 9.99 -7.40
N VAL A 293 -43.37 10.09 -6.06
CA VAL A 293 -42.67 11.19 -5.36
C VAL A 293 -41.18 11.19 -5.70
N LEU A 294 -40.55 10.01 -5.73
CA LEU A 294 -39.12 9.90 -6.08
C LEU A 294 -38.88 10.30 -7.54
N ARG A 295 -39.74 9.90 -8.47
CA ARG A 295 -39.67 10.33 -9.88
C ARG A 295 -39.92 11.83 -10.05
N GLU A 296 -40.82 12.43 -9.27
CA GLU A 296 -41.01 13.88 -9.25
C GLU A 296 -39.75 14.62 -8.75
N VAL A 297 -39.09 14.15 -7.69
CA VAL A 297 -37.81 14.72 -7.23
C VAL A 297 -36.74 14.59 -8.31
N GLU A 298 -36.54 13.38 -8.86
CA GLU A 298 -35.51 13.11 -9.87
C GLU A 298 -35.72 13.90 -11.18
N SER A 299 -36.96 14.25 -11.51
CA SER A 299 -37.29 15.00 -12.74
C SER A 299 -37.26 16.52 -12.57
N ASN A 300 -37.48 17.05 -11.36
CA ASN A 300 -37.67 18.48 -11.11
C ASN A 300 -36.54 19.13 -10.29
N SER A 301 -35.68 18.36 -9.61
CA SER A 301 -34.59 18.93 -8.81
C SER A 301 -33.40 19.36 -9.67
N ASP A 302 -32.96 20.61 -9.51
CA ASP A 302 -31.72 21.11 -10.12
C ASP A 302 -30.47 20.49 -9.49
N PHE A 303 -30.59 19.92 -8.29
CA PHE A 303 -29.48 19.37 -7.52
C PHE A 303 -29.21 17.88 -7.76
N VAL A 304 -29.90 17.23 -8.71
CA VAL A 304 -29.59 15.85 -9.09
C VAL A 304 -28.15 15.78 -9.58
N MET A 305 -27.33 15.01 -8.86
CA MET A 305 -25.91 14.84 -9.15
C MET A 305 -25.71 14.16 -10.50
N LEU A 306 -24.58 14.46 -11.14
CA LEU A 306 -24.15 13.82 -12.39
C LEU A 306 -22.89 12.96 -12.18
N PRO A 307 -22.98 11.77 -11.57
CA PRO A 307 -21.88 10.80 -11.49
C PRO A 307 -21.33 10.44 -12.87
N THR A 308 -20.02 10.30 -12.98
CA THR A 308 -19.33 9.83 -14.19
C THR A 308 -19.10 8.32 -14.20
N VAL A 309 -19.15 7.67 -13.02
CA VAL A 309 -19.14 6.20 -12.89
C VAL A 309 -20.43 5.68 -12.24
N GLY A 310 -20.71 4.40 -12.47
CA GLY A 310 -21.98 3.75 -12.09
C GLY A 310 -21.92 2.90 -10.82
N TYR A 311 -20.83 2.92 -10.06
CA TYR A 311 -20.64 1.94 -8.97
C TYR A 311 -21.68 2.10 -7.85
N TYR A 312 -22.07 3.33 -7.52
CA TYR A 312 -23.08 3.63 -6.49
C TYR A 312 -24.49 3.04 -6.70
N LYS A 313 -24.82 2.54 -7.91
CA LYS A 313 -26.20 2.21 -8.31
C LYS A 313 -26.82 1.03 -7.56
N GLU A 314 -25.99 0.19 -6.95
CA GLU A 314 -26.42 -0.91 -6.08
C GLU A 314 -25.62 -0.82 -4.79
N GLU A 315 -26.31 -0.84 -3.65
CA GLU A 315 -25.69 -0.93 -2.32
C GLU A 315 -26.18 -2.18 -1.59
N THR A 316 -25.35 -2.75 -0.71
CA THR A 316 -25.69 -3.97 0.04
C THR A 316 -25.68 -3.68 1.53
N ASN A 317 -26.78 -4.01 2.21
CA ASN A 317 -26.92 -3.80 3.65
C ASN A 317 -26.15 -4.86 4.47
N LYS A 318 -26.06 -4.65 5.79
CA LYS A 318 -25.33 -5.55 6.71
C LYS A 318 -25.83 -7.01 6.72
N ASN A 319 -27.03 -7.26 6.17
CA ASN A 319 -27.65 -8.58 6.06
C ASN A 319 -27.53 -9.19 4.65
N GLY A 320 -26.76 -8.57 3.74
CA GLY A 320 -26.59 -9.05 2.36
C GLY A 320 -27.73 -8.70 1.39
N VAL A 321 -28.70 -7.88 1.79
CA VAL A 321 -29.79 -7.45 0.92
C VAL A 321 -29.31 -6.30 0.03
N LYS A 322 -29.46 -6.48 -1.28
CA LYS A 322 -29.16 -5.48 -2.32
C LYS A 322 -30.30 -4.47 -2.46
N THR A 323 -29.95 -3.20 -2.52
CA THR A 323 -30.86 -2.06 -2.73
C THR A 323 -30.41 -1.25 -3.93
N ASN A 324 -31.32 -0.93 -4.84
CA ASN A 324 -31.04 -0.04 -5.97
C ASN A 324 -31.06 1.42 -5.53
N VAL A 325 -30.08 2.20 -5.95
CA VAL A 325 -29.88 3.60 -5.57
C VAL A 325 -30.20 4.51 -6.75
N ARG A 326 -31.17 5.43 -6.56
CA ARG A 326 -31.47 6.50 -7.54
C ARG A 326 -30.33 7.52 -7.62
N PRO A 327 -30.16 8.26 -8.74
CA PRO A 327 -29.19 9.34 -8.83
C PRO A 327 -29.35 10.34 -7.66
N PRO A 328 -28.38 10.49 -6.76
CA PRO A 328 -28.57 11.25 -5.54
C PRO A 328 -28.62 12.75 -5.80
N LEU A 329 -29.22 13.52 -4.90
CA LEU A 329 -29.03 14.98 -4.88
C LEU A 329 -27.66 15.33 -4.27
N ALA A 330 -26.98 16.37 -4.76
CA ALA A 330 -25.82 16.95 -4.09
C ALA A 330 -26.26 18.19 -3.29
N LEU A 331 -26.20 18.12 -1.96
CA LEU A 331 -26.73 19.17 -1.07
C LEU A 331 -25.70 19.50 0.01
N ALA A 332 -25.28 20.76 0.11
CA ALA A 332 -24.43 21.23 1.20
C ALA A 332 -25.24 22.01 2.25
N SER A 333 -24.91 21.81 3.53
CA SER A 333 -25.53 22.51 4.66
C SER A 333 -25.37 24.03 4.47
N ARG A 334 -26.48 24.76 4.50
CA ARG A 334 -26.55 26.22 4.26
C ARG A 334 -25.95 26.70 2.93
N MET A 335 -25.99 25.89 1.85
CA MET A 335 -25.52 26.36 0.54
C MET A 335 -26.34 27.54 0.01
N ASP A 336 -25.65 28.61 -0.39
CA ASP A 336 -26.27 29.81 -1.00
C ASP A 336 -26.32 29.67 -2.53
N VAL A 337 -27.16 28.74 -2.98
CA VAL A 337 -27.33 28.39 -4.40
C VAL A 337 -28.81 28.43 -4.75
N ARG A 338 -29.18 29.24 -5.74
CA ARG A 338 -30.57 29.38 -6.22
C ARG A 338 -30.90 28.31 -7.25
N GLY A 339 -31.66 27.30 -6.84
CA GLY A 339 -32.16 26.25 -7.72
C GLY A 339 -33.34 25.52 -7.11
N ARG A 340 -34.08 24.83 -7.96
CA ARG A 340 -35.23 24.02 -7.57
C ARG A 340 -34.75 22.81 -6.77
N TYR A 341 -35.22 22.72 -5.52
CA TYR A 341 -34.89 21.62 -4.63
C TYR A 341 -35.81 20.43 -4.80
N VAL A 342 -37.12 20.67 -4.67
CA VAL A 342 -38.20 19.72 -4.95
C VAL A 342 -39.28 20.44 -5.76
N LYS A 343 -40.30 19.71 -6.21
CA LYS A 343 -41.40 20.26 -7.01
C LYS A 343 -41.95 21.56 -6.39
N ASN A 344 -42.01 22.61 -7.20
CA ASN A 344 -42.46 23.96 -6.82
C ASN A 344 -41.67 24.68 -5.69
N THR A 345 -40.49 24.19 -5.30
CA THR A 345 -39.75 24.70 -4.13
C THR A 345 -38.29 24.94 -4.47
N ASP A 346 -37.75 26.13 -4.20
CA ASP A 346 -36.30 26.36 -4.23
C ASP A 346 -35.64 25.90 -2.94
N TRP A 347 -34.33 25.69 -2.99
CA TRP A 347 -33.52 25.45 -1.81
C TRP A 347 -33.53 26.66 -0.87
N ASP A 348 -33.81 26.44 0.42
CA ASP A 348 -33.66 27.46 1.47
C ASP A 348 -32.22 27.40 2.00
N SER A 349 -31.45 28.46 1.80
CA SER A 349 -30.05 28.57 2.24
C SER A 349 -29.86 28.59 3.76
N ARG A 350 -30.95 28.57 4.55
CA ARG A 350 -30.92 28.34 6.01
C ARG A 350 -31.01 26.86 6.38
N THR A 351 -31.29 25.97 5.42
CA THR A 351 -31.42 24.52 5.65
C THR A 351 -30.11 23.95 6.18
N VAL A 352 -30.16 23.40 7.39
CA VAL A 352 -29.05 22.69 8.02
C VAL A 352 -29.21 21.19 7.75
N ILE A 353 -28.12 20.55 7.34
CA ILE A 353 -28.03 19.10 7.21
C ILE A 353 -27.28 18.57 8.44
N PRO A 354 -27.95 18.08 9.49
CA PRO A 354 -27.28 17.46 10.64
C PRO A 354 -26.71 16.09 10.25
N SER A 355 -25.55 15.75 10.79
CA SER A 355 -24.84 14.49 10.50
C SER A 355 -25.65 13.23 10.85
N SER A 356 -26.66 13.35 11.73
CA SER A 356 -27.61 12.27 12.05
C SER A 356 -28.53 11.86 10.89
N LEU A 357 -28.66 12.68 9.83
CA LEU A 357 -29.34 12.31 8.57
C LEU A 357 -28.42 11.60 7.57
N LEU A 358 -27.11 11.59 7.80
CA LEU A 358 -26.11 11.20 6.81
C LEU A 358 -25.68 9.73 6.88
N ASN A 359 -26.33 8.85 7.67
CA ASN A 359 -26.13 7.38 7.64
C ASN A 359 -24.71 6.94 7.18
N ASP A 360 -23.68 7.07 8.04
CA ASP A 360 -22.26 7.03 7.63
C ASP A 360 -21.93 5.90 6.63
N LEU A 361 -21.61 6.31 5.39
CA LEU A 361 -21.31 5.43 4.26
C LEU A 361 -20.02 4.63 4.48
N GLY A 362 -19.11 5.09 5.36
CA GLY A 362 -17.94 4.32 5.76
C GLY A 362 -18.27 3.20 6.75
N ALA A 363 -19.30 3.37 7.59
CA ALA A 363 -19.63 2.49 8.73
C ALA A 363 -20.82 1.54 8.49
N GLY A 364 -21.36 1.49 7.26
CA GLY A 364 -22.46 0.60 6.89
C GLY A 364 -23.83 1.24 6.82
N GLY A 365 -23.92 2.57 6.82
CA GLY A 365 -25.15 3.27 6.43
C GLY A 365 -25.42 3.15 4.93
N LEU A 366 -26.70 3.28 4.56
CA LEU A 366 -27.20 3.21 3.19
C LEU A 366 -27.63 4.60 2.71
N LEU A 367 -27.40 4.88 1.44
CA LEU A 367 -27.77 6.13 0.79
C LEU A 367 -29.27 6.17 0.49
N ALA A 368 -29.88 5.04 0.11
CA ALA A 368 -31.32 4.93 -0.16
C ALA A 368 -32.19 5.07 1.10
N ASP A 369 -31.61 4.90 2.31
CA ASP A 369 -32.32 5.08 3.59
C ASP A 369 -32.38 6.55 4.05
N ARG A 370 -31.74 7.48 3.35
CA ARG A 370 -31.70 8.90 3.73
C ARG A 370 -33.02 9.61 3.43
N ARG A 371 -33.37 10.55 4.31
CA ARG A 371 -34.51 11.47 4.14
C ARG A 371 -34.02 12.86 3.77
N LEU A 372 -34.68 13.48 2.78
CA LEU A 372 -34.30 14.80 2.28
C LEU A 372 -34.39 15.87 3.40
N PRO A 373 -33.34 16.69 3.61
CA PRO A 373 -33.37 17.76 4.61
C PRO A 373 -34.41 18.83 4.25
N GLY A 374 -35.02 19.46 5.25
CA GLY A 374 -35.92 20.61 5.07
C GLY A 374 -37.33 20.31 4.53
N VAL A 375 -37.62 19.07 4.12
CA VAL A 375 -38.96 18.56 3.76
C VAL A 375 -39.30 17.32 4.59
N ASP A 376 -40.58 17.09 4.91
CA ASP A 376 -40.97 15.92 5.70
C ASP A 376 -41.28 14.71 4.81
N ASN A 377 -40.95 13.51 5.31
CA ASN A 377 -41.37 12.20 4.77
C ASN A 377 -40.91 11.82 3.35
N VAL A 378 -39.95 12.54 2.74
CA VAL A 378 -39.36 12.17 1.44
C VAL A 378 -38.05 11.40 1.65
N GLN A 379 -38.07 10.08 1.44
CA GLN A 379 -36.88 9.21 1.47
C GLN A 379 -36.25 9.14 0.08
N TYR A 380 -35.27 10.01 -0.21
CA TYR A 380 -34.57 10.08 -1.49
C TYR A 380 -33.06 10.24 -1.24
N PRO A 381 -32.19 9.52 -1.98
CA PRO A 381 -30.75 9.54 -1.75
C PRO A 381 -30.16 10.93 -2.01
N PHE A 382 -29.28 11.40 -1.11
CA PHE A 382 -28.52 12.63 -1.30
C PHE A 382 -27.15 12.51 -0.66
N VAL A 383 -26.14 13.16 -1.23
CA VAL A 383 -24.79 13.30 -0.69
C VAL A 383 -24.55 14.73 -0.19
N SER A 384 -23.68 14.86 0.81
CA SER A 384 -23.30 16.11 1.47
C SER A 384 -21.77 16.22 1.60
N THR A 385 -21.29 17.39 2.03
CA THR A 385 -19.87 17.67 2.27
C THR A 385 -19.17 16.58 3.08
N ASP A 386 -19.84 16.03 4.11
CA ASP A 386 -19.28 15.02 5.01
C ASP A 386 -19.21 13.60 4.41
N ASP A 387 -19.79 13.37 3.23
CA ASP A 387 -19.63 12.11 2.50
C ASP A 387 -18.33 12.05 1.69
N PHE A 388 -17.84 13.22 1.24
CA PHE A 388 -16.68 13.31 0.33
C PHE A 388 -15.45 13.99 0.95
N LEU A 389 -15.60 14.80 2.00
CA LEU A 389 -14.47 15.46 2.67
C LEU A 389 -14.33 14.98 4.12
N GLU A 390 -13.11 14.68 4.53
CA GLU A 390 -12.78 14.26 5.89
C GLU A 390 -12.98 15.40 6.90
N ASP A 391 -13.33 15.07 8.14
CA ASP A 391 -13.54 16.05 9.21
C ASP A 391 -12.23 16.58 9.81
N PHE A 392 -11.15 15.82 9.62
CA PHE A 392 -9.82 16.07 10.13
C PHE A 392 -8.81 16.12 8.98
N LEU A 393 -7.74 16.87 9.16
CA LEU A 393 -6.63 16.97 8.21
C LEU A 393 -5.40 16.24 8.78
N ILE A 394 -4.80 15.35 8.00
CA ILE A 394 -3.56 14.67 8.37
C ILE A 394 -2.38 15.43 7.79
N ARG A 395 -1.44 15.86 8.65
CA ARG A 395 -0.20 16.54 8.27
C ARG A 395 0.98 15.56 8.32
N MET A 396 1.72 15.50 7.23
CA MET A 396 2.95 14.72 7.08
C MET A 396 4.16 15.52 7.61
N PRO A 397 5.24 14.86 8.06
CA PRO A 397 6.41 15.56 8.63
C PRO A 397 7.31 16.18 7.55
N PHE A 398 6.97 15.99 6.28
CA PHE A 398 7.70 16.42 5.08
C PHE A 398 6.73 16.91 4.01
N LYS A 399 7.25 17.59 2.98
CA LYS A 399 6.47 17.88 1.76
C LYS A 399 6.27 16.60 0.95
N ILE A 400 5.05 16.39 0.46
CA ILE A 400 4.65 15.25 -0.36
C ILE A 400 5.19 15.43 -1.78
N ASN A 401 5.63 14.32 -2.39
CA ASN A 401 6.15 14.29 -3.75
C ASN A 401 5.05 14.53 -4.79
N SER A 402 4.73 15.80 -5.04
CA SER A 402 3.69 16.23 -5.98
C SER A 402 4.00 15.92 -7.46
N GLU A 403 5.16 15.34 -7.78
CA GLU A 403 5.49 14.78 -9.11
C GLU A 403 5.13 13.30 -9.27
N ARG A 404 4.76 12.62 -8.17
CA ARG A 404 4.43 11.19 -8.14
C ARG A 404 3.16 10.85 -7.36
N PHE A 405 2.57 11.80 -6.63
CA PHE A 405 1.30 11.64 -5.93
C PHE A 405 0.40 12.86 -6.16
N PHE A 406 -0.90 12.62 -6.30
CA PHE A 406 -1.88 13.71 -6.43
C PHE A 406 -2.11 14.37 -5.06
N THR A 407 -1.94 15.70 -5.00
CA THR A 407 -2.02 16.50 -3.77
C THR A 407 -3.23 17.45 -3.72
N GLY A 408 -3.99 17.58 -4.81
CA GLY A 408 -5.11 18.54 -4.90
C GLY A 408 -4.70 20.03 -4.92
N THR A 409 -3.41 20.34 -4.85
CA THR A 409 -2.89 21.72 -4.88
C THR A 409 -2.78 22.26 -6.30
N LEU A 410 -3.12 23.54 -6.48
CA LEU A 410 -2.96 24.23 -7.77
C LEU A 410 -1.49 24.20 -8.21
N ASN A 411 -1.27 23.98 -9.51
CA ASN A 411 0.06 23.93 -10.13
C ASN A 411 1.07 22.98 -9.45
N ARG A 412 0.58 21.90 -8.79
CA ARG A 412 1.41 20.94 -8.01
C ARG A 412 2.25 21.58 -6.90
N ALA A 413 1.77 22.70 -6.33
CA ALA A 413 2.44 23.40 -5.23
C ALA A 413 2.67 22.51 -3.99
N ASP A 414 3.73 22.82 -3.24
CA ASP A 414 4.24 22.00 -2.12
C ASP A 414 3.22 21.83 -0.99
N CYS A 415 2.80 20.58 -0.77
CA CYS A 415 1.81 20.19 0.23
C CYS A 415 2.44 19.27 1.29
N ASP A 416 2.15 19.51 2.57
CA ASP A 416 2.47 18.62 3.71
C ASP A 416 1.20 17.96 4.29
N PHE A 417 0.11 17.87 3.52
CA PHE A 417 -1.15 17.29 3.97
C PHE A 417 -1.62 16.15 3.05
N LEU A 418 -2.10 15.05 3.64
CA LEU A 418 -2.81 14.03 2.87
C LEU A 418 -4.11 14.60 2.31
N LEU A 419 -4.60 14.03 1.20
CA LEU A 419 -5.88 14.45 0.61
C LEU A 419 -7.00 14.25 1.64
N PRO A 420 -7.72 15.31 2.07
CA PRO A 420 -8.83 15.22 3.00
C PRO A 420 -10.12 14.77 2.28
N VAL A 421 -9.99 13.76 1.42
CA VAL A 421 -11.06 13.23 0.56
C VAL A 421 -11.39 11.82 1.04
N ARG A 422 -12.66 11.60 1.39
CA ARG A 422 -13.21 10.29 1.72
C ARG A 422 -13.24 9.42 0.46
N LYS A 423 -12.75 8.18 0.54
CA LYS A 423 -12.65 7.27 -0.61
C LYS A 423 -13.99 7.05 -1.32
N GLU A 424 -15.10 7.18 -0.58
CA GLU A 424 -16.48 7.06 -1.04
C GLU A 424 -16.83 8.02 -2.21
N TYR A 425 -16.06 9.09 -2.42
CA TYR A 425 -16.11 9.92 -3.64
C TYR A 425 -16.00 9.07 -4.94
N PHE A 426 -15.11 8.08 -4.93
CA PHE A 426 -14.83 7.23 -6.10
C PHE A 426 -15.95 6.24 -6.44
N ASN A 427 -17.02 6.17 -5.62
CA ASN A 427 -18.25 5.45 -5.97
C ASN A 427 -19.04 6.14 -7.08
N PHE A 428 -18.78 7.44 -7.29
CA PHE A 428 -19.53 8.33 -8.19
C PHE A 428 -18.66 8.98 -9.28
N PHE A 429 -17.37 9.17 -9.00
CA PHE A 429 -16.45 9.96 -9.83
C PHE A 429 -15.09 9.28 -10.05
N THR A 430 -14.36 9.71 -11.08
CA THR A 430 -13.02 9.24 -11.41
C THR A 430 -11.91 10.08 -10.76
N LEU A 431 -10.65 9.67 -10.91
CA LEU A 431 -9.50 10.50 -10.53
C LEU A 431 -9.38 11.78 -11.38
N ASP A 432 -9.77 11.73 -12.66
CA ASP A 432 -9.73 12.93 -13.52
C ASP A 432 -10.82 13.93 -13.15
N ASP A 433 -11.97 13.44 -12.67
CA ASP A 433 -12.97 14.29 -12.04
C ASP A 433 -12.42 14.93 -10.76
N LEU A 434 -11.72 14.18 -9.90
CA LEU A 434 -11.12 14.74 -8.69
C LEU A 434 -10.06 15.80 -9.02
N ARG A 435 -9.17 15.53 -9.97
CA ARG A 435 -8.16 16.48 -10.48
C ARG A 435 -8.78 17.78 -10.99
N THR A 436 -9.95 17.71 -11.61
CA THR A 436 -10.64 18.86 -12.20
C THR A 436 -11.47 19.64 -11.17
N ASN A 437 -12.04 18.95 -10.18
CA ASN A 437 -13.06 19.51 -9.30
C ASN A 437 -12.60 19.77 -7.86
N LEU A 438 -11.51 19.15 -7.40
CA LEU A 438 -10.91 19.42 -6.09
C LEU A 438 -9.90 20.59 -6.19
N THR A 439 -9.90 21.45 -5.19
CA THR A 439 -8.83 22.41 -4.96
C THR A 439 -8.53 22.46 -3.47
N LEU A 440 -7.27 22.23 -3.11
CA LEU A 440 -6.74 22.55 -1.78
C LEU A 440 -6.02 23.89 -1.84
N ASP A 441 -6.58 24.87 -1.14
CA ASP A 441 -5.98 26.18 -0.90
C ASP A 441 -5.27 26.16 0.46
N ILE A 442 -3.95 26.39 0.46
CA ILE A 442 -3.08 26.27 1.64
C ILE A 442 -2.56 27.66 1.99
N GLY A 443 -3.08 28.24 3.06
CA GLY A 443 -2.58 29.48 3.65
C GLY A 443 -1.85 29.24 4.98
N ASP A 444 -1.17 30.26 5.49
CA ASP A 444 -0.29 30.17 6.66
C ASP A 444 -0.97 29.65 7.94
N GLN A 445 -2.28 29.89 8.09
CA GLN A 445 -3.05 29.53 9.30
C GLN A 445 -4.21 28.55 9.01
N ARG A 446 -4.53 28.26 7.75
CA ARG A 446 -5.67 27.42 7.39
C ARG A 446 -5.48 26.72 6.05
N VAL A 447 -6.09 25.54 5.92
CA VAL A 447 -6.26 24.83 4.65
C VAL A 447 -7.75 24.79 4.32
N THR A 448 -8.12 25.12 3.08
CA THR A 448 -9.49 25.01 2.60
C THR A 448 -9.58 24.01 1.45
N ALA A 449 -10.32 22.93 1.67
CA ALA A 449 -10.71 21.99 0.63
C ALA A 449 -12.02 22.44 -0.01
N VAL A 450 -12.01 22.64 -1.32
CA VAL A 450 -13.20 22.91 -2.14
C VAL A 450 -13.35 21.81 -3.18
N LEU A 451 -14.48 21.11 -3.18
CA LEU A 451 -14.81 20.06 -4.13
C LEU A 451 -16.10 20.43 -4.86
N LYS A 452 -16.01 20.55 -6.19
CA LYS A 452 -17.16 20.88 -7.06
C LYS A 452 -17.89 19.61 -7.49
N VAL A 453 -19.10 19.41 -6.99
CA VAL A 453 -19.92 18.24 -7.32
C VAL A 453 -20.89 18.61 -8.47
N PRO A 454 -20.79 17.99 -9.65
CA PRO A 454 -21.60 18.36 -10.81
C PRO A 454 -23.07 17.97 -10.62
N VAL A 455 -23.97 18.86 -11.04
CA VAL A 455 -25.43 18.68 -10.96
C VAL A 455 -26.12 19.02 -12.28
N ARG A 456 -27.37 18.55 -12.45
CA ARG A 456 -28.16 18.70 -13.69
C ARG A 456 -28.68 20.13 -13.93
N GLY A 457 -28.73 20.97 -12.90
CA GLY A 457 -29.62 22.13 -12.83
C GLY A 457 -29.55 23.16 -13.94
N GLN A 458 -30.70 23.78 -14.23
CA GLN A 458 -30.78 24.86 -15.22
C GLN A 458 -30.18 26.15 -14.64
N GLY A 459 -28.89 26.38 -14.93
CA GLY A 459 -28.12 27.53 -14.46
C GLY A 459 -27.17 27.23 -13.29
N ILE A 460 -27.29 26.06 -12.66
CA ILE A 460 -26.32 25.55 -11.68
C ILE A 460 -25.58 24.38 -12.30
N ARG A 461 -24.26 24.49 -12.47
CA ARG A 461 -23.43 23.38 -12.97
C ARG A 461 -22.82 22.51 -11.86
N PHE A 462 -22.60 23.10 -10.69
CA PHE A 462 -21.95 22.44 -9.56
C PHE A 462 -22.51 22.93 -8.22
N VAL A 463 -22.47 22.07 -7.21
CA VAL A 463 -22.56 22.44 -5.79
C VAL A 463 -21.15 22.37 -5.19
N GLU A 464 -20.73 23.40 -4.45
CA GLU A 464 -19.44 23.39 -3.76
C GLU A 464 -19.55 22.72 -2.39
N PHE A 465 -18.86 21.60 -2.22
CA PHE A 465 -18.59 21.00 -0.91
C PHE A 465 -17.30 21.62 -0.38
N ARG A 466 -17.36 22.27 0.78
CA ARG A 466 -16.27 23.07 1.33
C ARG A 466 -16.00 22.72 2.79
N LYS A 467 -14.74 22.43 3.14
CA LYS A 467 -14.25 22.37 4.52
C LYS A 467 -13.02 23.25 4.69
N THR A 468 -12.94 23.94 5.81
CA THR A 468 -11.78 24.74 6.21
C THR A 468 -11.25 24.21 7.54
N TYR A 469 -9.97 23.88 7.56
CA TYR A 469 -9.23 23.36 8.69
C TYR A 469 -8.29 24.48 9.17
N GLU A 470 -8.52 25.02 10.37
CA GLU A 470 -7.60 25.99 10.97
C GLU A 470 -6.42 25.23 11.59
N LEU A 471 -5.19 25.56 11.18
CA LEU A 471 -3.97 24.79 11.48
C LEU A 471 -3.51 24.90 12.93
N ASN A 472 -4.10 25.81 13.71
CA ASN A 472 -3.86 25.99 15.13
C ASN A 472 -4.85 25.21 16.02
N GLU A 473 -5.78 24.46 15.45
CA GLU A 473 -6.71 23.59 16.19
C GLU A 473 -6.19 22.13 16.16
N PRO A 474 -5.47 21.66 17.20
CA PRO A 474 -4.88 20.31 17.23
C PRO A 474 -5.92 19.18 17.31
N GLU A 475 -7.18 19.52 17.58
CA GLU A 475 -8.31 18.58 17.48
C GLU A 475 -8.79 18.37 16.04
N LYS A 476 -8.45 19.27 15.09
CA LYS A 476 -8.80 19.15 13.66
C LYS A 476 -7.64 18.78 12.75
N VAL A 477 -6.40 19.03 13.18
CA VAL A 477 -5.19 18.73 12.40
C VAL A 477 -4.27 17.82 13.20
N LEU A 478 -3.96 16.65 12.63
CA LEU A 478 -3.11 15.65 13.26
C LEU A 478 -1.77 15.53 12.54
N ASP A 479 -0.70 15.88 13.25
CA ASP A 479 0.67 15.60 12.81
C ASP A 479 0.94 14.09 12.89
N LEU A 480 1.23 13.48 11.74
CA LEU A 480 1.42 12.05 11.57
C LEU A 480 2.87 11.75 11.12
N PRO A 481 3.80 11.43 12.04
CA PRO A 481 5.19 11.07 11.71
C PRO A 481 5.25 9.67 11.08
N VAL A 482 4.81 9.58 9.82
CA VAL A 482 4.74 8.36 9.02
C VAL A 482 5.44 8.58 7.68
N GLY A 483 6.17 7.57 7.23
CA GLY A 483 6.82 7.51 5.93
C GLY A 483 6.25 6.38 5.08
N MET A 484 6.22 6.57 3.76
CA MET A 484 5.83 5.50 2.83
C MET A 484 6.81 5.40 1.67
N GLY A 485 7.05 4.16 1.21
CA GLY A 485 7.86 3.86 0.03
C GLY A 485 7.22 2.78 -0.81
N PHE A 486 7.24 2.92 -2.13
CA PHE A 486 6.53 2.09 -3.09
C PHE A 486 7.52 1.46 -4.08
N PHE A 487 7.49 0.13 -4.22
CA PHE A 487 8.35 -0.62 -5.13
C PHE A 487 7.58 -1.78 -5.78
N PRO A 488 7.45 -1.84 -7.12
CA PRO A 488 7.86 -0.83 -8.10
C PRO A 488 6.91 0.39 -8.13
N PHE A 489 7.28 1.44 -8.88
CA PHE A 489 6.42 2.60 -9.14
C PHE A 489 5.86 2.69 -10.58
N TYR A 490 5.31 1.59 -11.08
CA TYR A 490 4.56 1.55 -12.34
C TYR A 490 3.28 0.72 -12.21
N ARG A 491 2.39 0.79 -13.20
CA ARG A 491 1.19 -0.04 -13.31
C ARG A 491 1.08 -0.66 -14.69
N MET A 492 1.05 -1.99 -14.73
CA MET A 492 0.77 -2.76 -15.95
C MET A 492 -0.72 -2.80 -16.22
N THR A 493 -1.13 -2.40 -17.43
CA THR A 493 -2.54 -2.39 -17.87
C THR A 493 -2.84 -3.40 -18.97
N LEU A 494 -1.81 -3.95 -19.63
CA LEU A 494 -1.92 -5.05 -20.61
C LEU A 494 -2.62 -6.27 -19.98
N PRO A 495 -3.74 -6.77 -20.56
CA PRO A 495 -4.54 -7.84 -19.95
C PRO A 495 -3.77 -9.12 -19.59
N ASP A 496 -2.85 -9.56 -20.43
CA ASP A 496 -2.08 -10.80 -20.23
C ASP A 496 -0.87 -10.63 -19.29
N GLN A 497 -0.50 -9.39 -18.94
CA GLN A 497 0.64 -9.08 -18.07
C GLN A 497 0.21 -8.48 -16.72
N GLN A 498 -1.09 -8.37 -16.41
CA GLN A 498 -1.56 -7.77 -15.15
C GLN A 498 -1.07 -8.49 -13.89
N ALA A 499 -0.67 -9.77 -13.99
CA ALA A 499 -0.04 -10.53 -12.91
C ALA A 499 1.32 -9.96 -12.46
N LEU A 500 1.99 -9.16 -13.29
CA LEU A 500 3.24 -8.47 -12.94
C LEU A 500 3.02 -7.24 -12.04
N ASN A 501 1.77 -6.87 -11.75
CA ASN A 501 1.42 -5.88 -10.73
C ASN A 501 1.57 -6.49 -9.33
N GLN A 502 2.80 -6.57 -8.83
CA GLN A 502 3.14 -7.02 -7.49
C GLN A 502 3.92 -5.91 -6.79
N TYR A 503 3.37 -5.35 -5.71
CA TYR A 503 3.97 -4.23 -4.99
C TYR A 503 4.41 -4.63 -3.59
N THR A 504 5.58 -4.13 -3.18
CA THR A 504 5.93 -3.98 -1.77
C THR A 504 5.79 -2.50 -1.40
N VAL A 505 4.95 -2.21 -0.41
CA VAL A 505 4.78 -0.86 0.13
C VAL A 505 5.30 -0.83 1.57
N LEU A 506 6.38 -0.08 1.79
CA LEU A 506 6.89 0.28 3.10
C LEU A 506 5.92 1.27 3.76
N LEU A 507 5.59 1.01 5.01
CA LEU A 507 5.01 1.96 5.96
C LEU A 507 5.95 2.04 7.16
N ALA A 508 6.55 3.21 7.38
CA ALA A 508 7.40 3.50 8.54
C ALA A 508 6.61 4.35 9.53
N ASP A 509 6.40 3.86 10.75
CA ASP A 509 5.53 4.46 11.77
C ASP A 509 6.37 4.98 12.96
N GLY A 510 6.48 6.31 13.06
CA GLY A 510 7.11 7.03 14.17
C GLY A 510 6.14 7.55 15.23
N THR A 511 4.86 7.18 15.19
CA THR A 511 3.82 7.69 16.13
C THR A 511 4.06 7.24 17.58
N THR A 512 3.46 7.91 18.56
CA THR A 512 3.45 7.44 19.96
C THR A 512 2.17 6.69 20.37
N SER A 513 1.22 6.57 19.44
CA SER A 513 -0.15 6.08 19.67
C SER A 513 -0.38 4.67 19.07
N GLN A 514 -1.64 4.29 18.80
CA GLN A 514 -1.97 3.02 18.14
C GLN A 514 -1.38 2.94 16.73
N ALA A 515 -0.98 1.73 16.30
CA ALA A 515 -0.29 1.51 15.04
C ALA A 515 -1.11 1.93 13.81
N THR A 516 -0.46 2.70 12.93
CA THR A 516 -1.00 3.15 11.64
C THR A 516 -1.28 1.96 10.72
N GLN A 517 -2.40 1.99 10.01
CA GLN A 517 -2.79 0.95 9.05
C GLN A 517 -2.92 1.55 7.65
N ALA A 518 -2.55 0.76 6.64
CA ALA A 518 -2.67 1.11 5.24
C ALA A 518 -3.57 0.09 4.52
N ASN A 519 -4.66 0.58 3.91
CA ASN A 519 -5.60 -0.23 3.14
C ASN A 519 -5.54 0.16 1.66
N PHE A 520 -5.42 -0.83 0.77
CA PHE A 520 -5.26 -0.61 -0.67
C PHE A 520 -6.57 -0.86 -1.39
N TYR A 521 -6.98 0.03 -2.29
CA TYR A 521 -8.24 -0.09 -3.02
C TYR A 521 -8.06 0.12 -4.52
N ARG A 522 -8.85 -0.59 -5.32
CA ARG A 522 -9.20 -0.14 -6.67
C ARG A 522 -10.51 0.64 -6.60
N PHE A 523 -10.71 1.66 -7.43
CA PHE A 523 -11.91 2.49 -7.42
C PHE A 523 -13.23 1.68 -7.49
N PRO A 524 -13.37 0.62 -8.31
CA PRO A 524 -14.60 -0.19 -8.36
C PRO A 524 -14.91 -0.96 -7.06
N ASP A 525 -13.90 -1.27 -6.24
CA ASP A 525 -14.06 -2.09 -5.03
C ASP A 525 -14.49 -1.26 -3.80
N VAL A 526 -14.43 0.08 -3.89
CA VAL A 526 -14.76 1.00 -2.79
C VAL A 526 -16.22 0.86 -2.35
N VAL A 527 -17.17 0.71 -3.28
CA VAL A 527 -18.61 0.57 -2.98
C VAL A 527 -18.88 -0.61 -2.05
N ASN A 528 -18.25 -1.75 -2.33
CA ASN A 528 -18.41 -2.95 -1.52
C ASN A 528 -17.53 -2.93 -0.26
N ARG A 529 -16.74 -1.86 -0.04
CA ARG A 529 -15.71 -1.73 1.01
C ARG A 529 -14.67 -2.87 1.03
N HIS A 530 -14.42 -3.49 -0.12
CA HIS A 530 -13.43 -4.56 -0.24
C HIS A 530 -12.05 -3.95 -0.52
N ALA A 531 -11.24 -3.77 0.52
CA ALA A 531 -9.81 -3.53 0.33
C ALA A 531 -9.17 -4.75 -0.34
N LEU A 532 -8.14 -4.53 -1.15
CA LEU A 532 -7.31 -5.61 -1.67
C LEU A 532 -6.69 -6.40 -0.51
N THR A 533 -6.67 -7.72 -0.63
CA THR A 533 -6.14 -8.61 0.40
C THR A 533 -4.62 -8.53 0.48
N SER A 534 -4.10 -7.55 1.22
CA SER A 534 -2.75 -7.56 1.77
C SER A 534 -2.81 -8.05 3.23
N GLY A 535 -2.17 -9.18 3.53
CA GLY A 535 -2.10 -9.67 4.91
C GLY A 535 -1.42 -8.64 5.81
N LYS A 536 -2.05 -8.30 6.97
CA LYS A 536 -1.51 -7.28 7.88
C LYS A 536 -0.09 -7.66 8.31
N PRO A 537 0.95 -6.89 7.92
CA PRO A 537 2.32 -7.29 8.16
C PRO A 537 2.67 -7.22 9.64
N GLN A 538 3.52 -8.15 10.08
CA GLN A 538 4.21 -8.01 11.37
C GLN A 538 5.27 -6.91 11.24
N PRO A 539 5.57 -6.15 12.33
CA PRO A 539 6.64 -5.16 12.29
C PRO A 539 7.97 -5.86 12.01
N ARG A 540 8.70 -5.42 10.98
CA ARG A 540 10.06 -5.88 10.68
C ARG A 540 11.00 -5.41 11.77
N SER A 541 11.16 -4.09 11.90
CA SER A 541 11.82 -3.45 13.03
C SER A 541 10.73 -2.95 13.98
N PRO A 542 10.81 -3.27 15.29
CA PRO A 542 9.89 -2.72 16.28
C PRO A 542 10.24 -1.25 16.59
N LYS A 543 9.28 -0.51 17.15
CA LYS A 543 9.49 0.84 17.67
C LYS A 543 10.38 0.78 18.92
N VAL A 544 11.49 1.51 18.93
CA VAL A 544 12.47 1.52 20.05
C VAL A 544 13.00 2.93 20.23
N GLY A 545 12.58 3.61 21.30
CA GLY A 545 12.88 5.04 21.49
C GLY A 545 12.35 5.86 20.31
N GLU A 546 13.22 6.67 19.69
CA GLU A 546 12.90 7.45 18.50
C GLU A 546 12.94 6.64 17.19
N ARG A 547 13.38 5.37 17.20
CA ARG A 547 13.40 4.53 15.99
C ARG A 547 11.96 4.14 15.60
N PRO A 548 11.49 4.49 14.39
CA PRO A 548 10.17 4.10 13.93
C PRO A 548 10.07 2.59 13.67
N ALA A 549 8.85 2.06 13.78
CA ALA A 549 8.55 0.70 13.36
C ALA A 549 8.45 0.62 11.83
N SER A 550 8.84 -0.50 11.22
CA SER A 550 8.70 -0.74 9.78
C SER A 550 7.75 -1.88 9.46
N TYR A 551 6.90 -1.66 8.46
CA TYR A 551 5.92 -2.62 7.97
C TYR A 551 6.00 -2.69 6.45
N TYR A 552 5.89 -3.90 5.88
CA TYR A 552 6.02 -4.13 4.44
C TYR A 552 4.76 -4.85 3.94
N TYR A 553 3.87 -4.09 3.30
CA TYR A 553 2.65 -4.62 2.73
C TYR A 553 2.94 -5.23 1.36
N LYS A 554 2.62 -6.52 1.18
CA LYS A 554 2.59 -7.19 -0.12
C LYS A 554 1.21 -6.99 -0.75
N VAL A 555 1.15 -6.25 -1.85
CA VAL A 555 -0.09 -5.94 -2.56
C VAL A 555 -0.05 -6.64 -3.92
N ASN A 556 -0.82 -7.71 -4.04
CA ASN A 556 -0.93 -8.51 -5.26
C ASN A 556 -2.09 -7.97 -6.11
N GLY A 557 -1.76 -7.38 -7.25
CA GLY A 557 -2.69 -6.68 -8.14
C GLY A 557 -2.51 -5.16 -8.12
N ALA A 558 -2.95 -4.51 -9.19
CA ALA A 558 -2.96 -3.05 -9.29
C ALA A 558 -3.95 -2.43 -8.30
N PHE A 559 -3.58 -1.30 -7.70
CA PHE A 559 -4.44 -0.46 -6.86
C PHE A 559 -4.43 0.99 -7.37
N ASP A 560 -5.45 1.74 -6.97
CA ASP A 560 -5.67 3.13 -7.38
C ASP A 560 -5.39 4.13 -6.23
N LEU A 561 -5.63 3.73 -4.98
CA LEU A 561 -5.36 4.56 -3.79
C LEU A 561 -4.92 3.72 -2.59
N VAL A 562 -4.25 4.37 -1.64
CA VAL A 562 -4.03 3.87 -0.29
C VAL A 562 -4.78 4.75 0.71
N GLU A 563 -5.61 4.15 1.55
CA GLU A 563 -6.21 4.82 2.69
C GLU A 563 -5.33 4.56 3.93
N ILE A 564 -4.84 5.64 4.54
CA ILE A 564 -4.18 5.61 5.84
C ILE A 564 -5.24 5.76 6.92
N GLN A 565 -5.22 4.87 7.91
CA GLN A 565 -6.12 4.89 9.06
C GLN A 565 -5.32 4.83 10.37
N LEU A 566 -5.72 5.64 11.35
CA LEU A 566 -5.27 5.53 12.74
C LEU A 566 -6.36 5.99 13.71
N ALA A 567 -6.24 5.58 14.97
CA ALA A 567 -7.12 6.03 16.05
C ALA A 567 -6.29 6.80 17.09
N ASN A 568 -6.76 7.99 17.46
CA ASN A 568 -6.16 8.82 18.51
C ASN A 568 -7.28 9.30 19.45
N ASN A 569 -7.20 8.97 20.73
CA ASN A 569 -8.26 9.21 21.73
C ASN A 569 -9.66 8.75 21.24
N ASP A 570 -9.74 7.53 20.70
CA ASP A 570 -10.93 6.92 20.07
C ASP A 570 -11.54 7.68 18.86
N ILE A 571 -10.94 8.80 18.43
CA ILE A 571 -11.28 9.50 17.19
C ILE A 571 -10.55 8.82 16.02
N PRO A 572 -11.26 8.37 14.96
CA PRO A 572 -10.65 7.81 13.77
C PRO A 572 -10.17 8.93 12.83
N TYR A 573 -8.87 8.92 12.52
CA TYR A 573 -8.27 9.78 11.50
C TYR A 573 -8.03 8.98 10.23
N ARG A 574 -8.37 9.58 9.10
CA ARG A 574 -8.21 8.98 7.77
C ARG A 574 -7.68 10.01 6.78
N GLY A 575 -6.95 9.54 5.79
CA GLY A 575 -6.49 10.33 4.66
C GLY A 575 -6.07 9.42 3.51
N VAL A 576 -6.22 9.88 2.28
CA VAL A 576 -5.89 9.07 1.09
C VAL A 576 -4.61 9.54 0.41
N VAL A 577 -3.79 8.57 0.01
CA VAL A 577 -2.61 8.73 -0.84
C VAL A 577 -2.97 8.16 -2.21
N VAL A 578 -2.90 9.00 -3.25
CA VAL A 578 -3.20 8.59 -4.64
C VAL A 578 -1.91 8.63 -5.46
N PRO A 579 -1.27 7.46 -5.72
CA PRO A 579 -0.05 7.39 -6.53
C PRO A 579 -0.31 7.63 -8.01
N GLU A 580 0.49 8.48 -8.63
CA GLU A 580 0.55 8.68 -10.08
C GLU A 580 1.57 7.72 -10.71
N PHE A 581 1.24 6.42 -10.72
CA PHE A 581 2.09 5.39 -11.30
C PHE A 581 2.40 5.65 -12.78
N THR A 582 3.63 5.34 -13.20
CA THR A 582 3.98 5.22 -14.63
C THR A 582 3.13 4.13 -15.26
N ILE A 583 2.29 4.46 -16.25
CA ILE A 583 1.39 3.51 -16.89
C ILE A 583 2.12 2.75 -18.00
N VAL A 584 2.15 1.42 -17.89
CA VAL A 584 2.63 0.52 -18.94
C VAL A 584 1.42 -0.08 -19.64
N SER A 585 1.14 0.39 -20.85
CA SER A 585 -0.03 0.04 -21.67
C SER A 585 0.31 -0.58 -23.02
N THR A 586 1.58 -0.57 -23.41
CA THR A 586 2.10 -1.19 -24.64
C THR A 586 3.11 -2.26 -24.30
N ARG A 587 3.12 -3.37 -25.04
CA ARG A 587 4.16 -4.39 -24.91
C ARG A 587 5.51 -3.80 -25.33
N GLY A 588 6.57 -4.15 -24.60
CA GLY A 588 7.93 -3.85 -25.02
C GLY A 588 8.31 -4.57 -26.32
N TYR A 589 9.42 -4.18 -26.91
CA TYR A 589 9.94 -4.77 -28.14
C TYR A 589 11.46 -5.00 -28.11
N GLU A 590 12.16 -4.46 -27.11
CA GLU A 590 13.61 -4.65 -26.94
C GLU A 590 13.92 -6.03 -26.33
N GLU A 591 14.92 -6.72 -26.88
CA GLU A 591 15.42 -8.02 -26.36
C GLU A 591 16.62 -7.77 -25.43
N PHE A 592 16.43 -8.02 -24.13
CA PHE A 592 17.48 -7.89 -23.13
C PHE A 592 18.17 -9.25 -22.85
N THR A 593 19.50 -9.25 -22.74
CA THR A 593 20.26 -10.37 -22.18
C THR A 593 21.03 -9.90 -20.95
N PHE A 594 20.76 -10.49 -19.78
CA PHE A 594 21.44 -10.23 -18.51
C PHE A 594 22.37 -11.39 -18.14
N ALA A 595 23.55 -11.09 -17.60
CA ALA A 595 24.42 -12.06 -16.95
C ALA A 595 24.68 -11.67 -15.49
N ILE A 596 24.46 -12.62 -14.57
CA ILE A 596 24.63 -12.46 -13.14
C ILE A 596 25.88 -13.22 -12.67
N ASP A 597 26.93 -12.47 -12.37
CA ASP A 597 28.13 -13.00 -11.72
C ASP A 597 27.93 -12.97 -10.19
N PHE A 598 27.36 -14.05 -9.66
CA PHE A 598 27.13 -14.28 -8.23
C PHE A 598 28.45 -14.67 -7.52
N GLY A 599 29.30 -13.67 -7.27
CA GLY A 599 30.61 -13.86 -6.65
C GLY A 599 30.56 -13.99 -5.12
N THR A 600 31.66 -14.51 -4.54
CA THR A 600 31.81 -14.77 -3.09
C THR A 600 31.55 -13.52 -2.24
N SER A 601 32.31 -12.45 -2.48
CA SER A 601 32.25 -11.19 -1.72
C SER A 601 31.42 -10.11 -2.42
N ASN A 602 31.36 -10.16 -3.75
CA ASN A 602 30.65 -9.19 -4.58
C ASN A 602 29.97 -9.83 -5.79
N THR A 603 28.78 -9.33 -6.11
CA THR A 603 27.96 -9.73 -7.25
C THR A 603 27.92 -8.62 -8.29
N HIS A 604 28.11 -8.94 -9.57
CA HIS A 604 27.91 -8.01 -10.67
C HIS A 604 26.76 -8.48 -11.58
N VAL A 605 26.01 -7.53 -12.14
CA VAL A 605 24.98 -7.80 -13.15
C VAL A 605 25.27 -6.91 -14.34
N ALA A 606 25.56 -7.52 -15.48
CA ALA A 606 25.75 -6.85 -16.76
C ALA A 606 24.57 -7.18 -17.69
N TYR A 607 24.24 -6.28 -18.61
CA TYR A 607 23.22 -6.52 -19.63
C TYR A 607 23.60 -5.96 -21.00
N LEU A 608 22.93 -6.45 -22.03
CA LEU A 608 22.96 -5.91 -23.38
C LEU A 608 21.52 -5.86 -23.91
N VAL A 609 21.17 -4.77 -24.57
CA VAL A 609 19.98 -4.69 -25.43
C VAL A 609 20.41 -5.06 -26.85
N ARG A 610 19.66 -5.94 -27.51
CA ARG A 610 20.00 -6.41 -28.85
C ARG A 610 19.76 -5.30 -29.89
N ASP A 611 20.85 -4.68 -30.33
CA ASP A 611 20.80 -3.70 -31.43
C ASP A 611 20.32 -4.35 -32.74
N GLN A 612 19.32 -3.72 -33.38
CA GLN A 612 18.82 -4.09 -34.72
C GLN A 612 19.67 -3.46 -35.84
N GLY A 613 20.48 -2.45 -35.54
CA GLY A 613 21.34 -1.71 -36.49
C GLY A 613 22.68 -2.39 -36.81
N GLY A 614 23.00 -3.52 -36.19
CA GLY A 614 24.21 -4.31 -36.47
C GLY A 614 25.51 -3.74 -35.87
N SER A 615 25.43 -2.76 -34.98
CA SER A 615 26.58 -2.41 -34.13
C SER A 615 26.85 -3.53 -33.13
N LYS A 616 28.06 -3.56 -32.56
CA LYS A 616 28.43 -4.49 -31.48
C LYS A 616 28.58 -3.70 -30.17
N PRO A 617 27.48 -3.29 -29.50
CA PRO A 617 27.58 -2.60 -28.22
C PRO A 617 28.35 -3.44 -27.20
N ASP A 618 29.03 -2.76 -26.28
CA ASP A 618 29.60 -3.40 -25.09
C ASP A 618 28.52 -3.54 -24.01
N PRO A 619 28.56 -4.58 -23.15
CA PRO A 619 27.59 -4.75 -22.08
C PRO A 619 27.66 -3.62 -21.03
N GLU A 620 26.50 -3.22 -20.53
CA GLU A 620 26.34 -2.18 -19.52
C GLU A 620 26.09 -2.79 -18.13
N PRO A 621 26.56 -2.17 -17.03
CA PRO A 621 26.19 -2.58 -15.68
C PRO A 621 24.72 -2.24 -15.40
N LEU A 622 24.04 -3.09 -14.62
CA LEU A 622 22.68 -2.79 -14.14
C LEU A 622 22.67 -1.48 -13.32
N THR A 623 21.85 -0.54 -13.74
CA THR A 623 21.70 0.79 -13.15
C THR A 623 20.24 1.15 -12.93
N VAL A 624 19.97 2.00 -11.95
CA VAL A 624 18.69 2.67 -11.70
C VAL A 624 18.96 4.17 -11.61
N THR A 625 18.25 4.94 -12.43
CA THR A 625 18.42 6.39 -12.62
C THR A 625 17.11 7.13 -12.36
N GLU A 626 17.06 8.45 -12.56
CA GLU A 626 15.80 9.19 -12.45
C GLU A 626 14.81 8.86 -13.59
N ASP A 627 15.32 8.46 -14.77
CA ASP A 627 14.52 8.10 -15.95
C ASP A 627 13.77 6.77 -15.79
N ASP A 628 14.36 5.82 -15.06
CA ASP A 628 13.83 4.48 -14.79
C ASP A 628 13.72 4.16 -13.29
N LEU A 629 13.38 5.20 -12.50
CA LEU A 629 13.23 5.14 -11.06
C LEU A 629 12.25 4.04 -10.64
N GLN A 630 12.76 3.03 -9.91
CA GLN A 630 11.98 1.85 -9.54
C GLN A 630 11.27 1.99 -8.19
N MET A 631 11.89 2.68 -7.23
CA MET A 631 11.38 2.91 -5.88
C MET A 631 11.08 4.39 -5.67
N VAL A 632 9.88 4.71 -5.20
CA VAL A 632 9.44 6.09 -4.94
C VAL A 632 8.96 6.23 -3.50
N LEU A 633 9.46 7.26 -2.80
CA LEU A 633 8.96 7.65 -1.48
C LEU A 633 7.85 8.70 -1.59
N LEU A 634 6.97 8.73 -0.58
CA LEU A 634 5.92 9.74 -0.46
C LEU A 634 6.49 11.15 -0.19
N ASN A 635 7.66 11.26 0.45
CA ASN A 635 8.34 12.53 0.66
C ASN A 635 8.99 13.06 -0.63
N LYS A 636 8.94 14.37 -0.83
CA LYS A 636 9.44 15.06 -2.01
C LYS A 636 10.98 15.10 -1.99
N PRO A 637 11.66 14.62 -3.05
CA PRO A 637 13.11 14.78 -3.17
C PRO A 637 13.50 16.27 -3.10
N TYR A 638 14.46 16.60 -2.25
CA TYR A 638 14.89 17.99 -2.05
C TYR A 638 15.59 18.52 -3.31
N SER A 639 15.22 19.71 -3.77
CA SER A 639 15.78 20.36 -4.96
C SER A 639 16.26 21.80 -4.69
N GLY A 640 16.56 22.11 -3.43
CA GLY A 640 17.04 23.44 -3.02
C GLY A 640 18.57 23.60 -3.14
N PRO A 641 19.11 24.74 -2.67
CA PRO A 641 20.54 25.01 -2.68
C PRO A 641 21.35 23.93 -1.96
N GLY A 642 22.53 23.60 -2.48
CA GLY A 642 23.45 22.61 -1.91
C GLY A 642 23.32 21.20 -2.49
N ILE A 643 22.31 20.92 -3.32
CA ILE A 643 22.27 19.70 -4.14
C ILE A 643 23.37 19.76 -5.21
N SER A 644 24.24 18.76 -5.24
CA SER A 644 25.37 18.64 -6.19
C SER A 644 25.27 17.42 -7.10
N LYS A 645 24.63 16.36 -6.60
CA LYS A 645 24.45 15.05 -7.23
C LYS A 645 22.98 14.65 -7.17
N ASP A 646 22.54 13.82 -8.11
CA ASP A 646 21.13 13.42 -8.19
C ASP A 646 20.69 12.65 -6.92
N TYR A 647 21.57 11.82 -6.32
CA TYR A 647 21.29 11.09 -5.07
C TYR A 647 21.16 11.98 -3.82
N ASP A 648 21.77 13.18 -3.80
CA ASP A 648 21.66 14.10 -2.66
C ASP A 648 20.18 14.44 -2.41
N ARG A 649 19.38 14.58 -3.48
CA ARG A 649 17.93 14.90 -3.45
C ARG A 649 17.13 13.92 -2.58
N TYR A 650 17.56 12.66 -2.56
CA TYR A 650 16.86 11.55 -1.91
C TYR A 650 17.41 11.21 -0.51
N SER A 651 18.51 11.84 -0.07
CA SER A 651 19.23 11.45 1.15
C SER A 651 19.49 12.61 2.13
N VAL A 652 19.36 13.87 1.72
CA VAL A 652 19.52 15.00 2.65
C VAL A 652 18.35 15.13 3.65
N ARG A 653 18.69 15.53 4.89
CA ARG A 653 17.78 15.82 6.01
C ARG A 653 16.49 16.54 5.58
N SER A 654 16.62 17.61 4.79
CA SER A 654 15.51 18.45 4.32
C SER A 654 14.44 17.71 3.49
N SER A 655 14.78 16.58 2.88
CA SER A 655 13.86 15.71 2.13
C SER A 655 12.88 14.98 3.06
N PHE A 656 13.26 14.76 4.32
CA PHE A 656 12.51 14.01 5.33
C PHE A 656 11.83 14.90 6.39
N GLY A 657 12.06 16.22 6.31
CA GLY A 657 11.48 17.21 7.21
C GLY A 657 11.81 16.92 8.67
N SER A 658 10.80 16.74 9.53
CA SER A 658 11.00 16.42 10.95
C SER A 658 11.19 14.91 11.24
N PHE A 659 11.07 14.02 10.25
CA PHE A 659 11.10 12.56 10.43
C PHE A 659 12.34 11.93 9.77
N GLU A 660 13.50 12.42 10.19
CA GLU A 660 14.82 12.11 9.62
C GLU A 660 15.24 10.65 9.81
N GLN A 661 14.69 9.98 10.84
CA GLN A 661 14.89 8.56 11.12
C GLN A 661 14.36 7.65 10.00
N LEU A 662 13.56 8.17 9.06
CA LEU A 662 13.10 7.45 7.87
C LEU A 662 14.25 7.10 6.90
N GLU A 663 15.23 8.00 6.71
CA GLU A 663 16.33 7.81 5.77
C GLU A 663 17.18 6.55 6.06
N PRO A 664 17.76 6.38 7.27
CA PRO A 664 18.57 5.21 7.58
C PRO A 664 17.75 3.91 7.64
N LEU A 665 16.42 4.00 7.83
CA LEU A 665 15.52 2.86 7.77
C LEU A 665 15.33 2.39 6.33
N VAL A 666 14.96 3.29 5.41
CA VAL A 666 14.83 3.01 3.98
C VAL A 666 16.15 2.44 3.44
N ARG A 667 17.29 3.08 3.79
CA ARG A 667 18.61 2.70 3.30
C ARG A 667 19.04 1.28 3.72
N ARG A 668 18.66 0.84 4.93
CA ARG A 668 18.99 -0.51 5.46
C ARG A 668 18.02 -1.59 5.01
N GLU A 669 16.73 -1.31 5.04
CA GLU A 669 15.69 -2.35 4.98
C GLU A 669 14.96 -2.46 3.63
N PHE A 670 15.10 -1.45 2.75
CA PHE A 670 14.40 -1.37 1.45
C PHE A 670 15.38 -1.22 0.27
N VAL A 671 14.86 -0.88 -0.92
CA VAL A 671 15.65 -0.72 -2.15
C VAL A 671 16.12 0.74 -2.29
N PRO A 672 17.40 1.02 -2.61
CA PRO A 672 17.86 2.37 -2.89
C PRO A 672 17.12 3.04 -4.06
N PRO A 673 16.94 4.37 -4.05
CA PRO A 673 16.30 5.09 -5.15
C PRO A 673 17.15 5.05 -6.42
N LEU A 674 18.47 5.23 -6.31
CA LEU A 674 19.40 5.30 -7.45
C LEU A 674 20.56 4.32 -7.26
N ILE A 675 20.95 3.62 -8.33
CA ILE A 675 22.05 2.65 -8.38
C ILE A 675 22.90 2.91 -9.62
N GLY A 676 24.18 3.22 -9.47
CA GLY A 676 25.09 3.40 -10.61
C GLY A 676 26.40 4.10 -10.28
N ARG A 677 27.40 3.94 -11.17
CA ARG A 677 28.76 4.48 -11.00
C ARG A 677 28.94 5.90 -11.55
N ASN A 678 27.93 6.47 -12.21
CA ASN A 678 28.03 7.80 -12.81
C ASN A 678 28.25 8.87 -11.73
N ALA A 679 29.31 9.66 -11.86
CA ALA A 679 29.69 10.70 -10.90
C ALA A 679 28.56 11.73 -10.64
N ARG A 680 27.70 11.97 -11.63
CA ARG A 680 26.52 12.85 -11.51
C ARG A 680 25.42 12.25 -10.65
N LEU A 681 25.15 10.94 -10.78
CA LEU A 681 24.21 10.25 -9.88
C LEU A 681 24.70 10.36 -8.44
N GLY A 682 26.01 10.15 -8.23
CA GLY A 682 26.67 10.33 -6.94
C GLY A 682 26.20 9.39 -5.82
N THR A 683 25.39 8.39 -6.16
CA THR A 683 24.89 7.36 -5.25
C THR A 683 26.04 6.48 -4.73
N PRO A 684 26.03 6.08 -3.44
CA PRO A 684 26.99 5.13 -2.90
C PRO A 684 26.71 3.68 -3.33
N PHE A 685 25.58 3.42 -4.01
CA PHE A 685 25.16 2.09 -4.44
C PHE A 685 25.47 1.86 -5.92
N ALA A 686 26.30 0.87 -6.22
CA ALA A 686 26.61 0.48 -7.58
C ALA A 686 27.00 -0.99 -7.66
N PHE A 687 26.79 -1.61 -8.83
CA PHE A 687 27.40 -2.90 -9.14
C PHE A 687 28.92 -2.70 -9.44
N PRO A 688 29.80 -3.68 -9.13
CA PRO A 688 29.55 -4.88 -8.34
C PRO A 688 29.21 -4.54 -6.86
N LEU A 689 28.04 -4.99 -6.41
CA LEU A 689 27.56 -4.78 -5.04
C LEU A 689 28.09 -5.89 -4.11
N ARG A 690 27.98 -5.73 -2.79
CA ARG A 690 28.38 -6.76 -1.81
C ARG A 690 27.40 -7.95 -1.84
N THR A 691 27.93 -9.19 -1.89
CA THR A 691 27.10 -10.41 -1.90
C THR A 691 26.62 -10.72 -0.49
N THR A 692 25.60 -9.98 -0.05
CA THR A 692 25.21 -9.91 1.35
C THR A 692 23.70 -9.73 1.48
N ILE A 693 23.09 -10.40 2.47
CA ILE A 693 21.73 -10.05 2.95
C ILE A 693 21.79 -9.33 4.29
N TYR A 694 20.80 -8.49 4.56
CA TYR A 694 20.53 -7.90 5.86
C TYR A 694 19.39 -8.68 6.52
N GLU A 695 19.72 -9.40 7.59
CA GLU A 695 18.86 -10.33 8.32
C GLU A 695 18.33 -9.70 9.60
N ARG A 696 17.01 -9.76 9.78
CA ARG A 696 16.38 -9.46 11.07
C ARG A 696 16.81 -10.47 12.14
N GLU A 697 17.16 -10.02 13.34
CA GLU A 697 17.39 -10.93 14.47
C GLU A 697 16.18 -11.84 14.72
N GLY A 698 16.43 -13.11 15.04
CA GLY A 698 15.38 -14.09 15.33
C GLY A 698 14.65 -14.61 14.10
N LEU A 699 15.27 -14.59 12.91
CA LEU A 699 14.72 -15.17 11.68
C LEU A 699 14.28 -16.64 11.90
N THR A 700 13.01 -16.91 11.64
CA THR A 700 12.39 -18.24 11.62
C THR A 700 11.78 -18.56 10.27
N GLN A 701 11.72 -19.85 9.92
CA GLN A 701 10.96 -20.35 8.79
C GLN A 701 9.44 -20.11 8.97
N GLY A 702 8.74 -19.92 7.85
CA GLY A 702 7.30 -19.62 7.76
C GLY A 702 6.99 -18.20 7.31
N GLY A 703 5.94 -18.03 6.49
CA GLY A 703 5.45 -16.73 6.00
C GLY A 703 6.26 -16.14 4.83
N ASP A 704 5.97 -14.88 4.50
CA ASP A 704 6.80 -14.05 3.63
C ASP A 704 8.09 -13.61 4.36
N TYR A 705 9.15 -13.37 3.58
CA TYR A 705 10.46 -12.97 4.08
C TYR A 705 11.04 -11.74 3.39
N LEU A 706 10.71 -11.47 2.12
CA LEU A 706 11.40 -10.45 1.34
C LEU A 706 10.91 -9.06 1.76
N PHE A 707 11.84 -8.21 2.16
CA PHE A 707 11.65 -6.94 2.87
C PHE A 707 11.02 -7.04 4.27
N SER A 708 10.25 -8.09 4.60
CA SER A 708 9.65 -8.29 5.94
C SER A 708 10.62 -8.88 6.97
N LYS A 709 11.62 -9.67 6.54
CA LYS A 709 12.63 -10.33 7.39
C LYS A 709 14.06 -10.28 6.80
N LEU A 710 14.17 -10.26 5.48
CA LEU A 710 15.40 -10.33 4.69
C LEU A 710 15.35 -9.32 3.53
N ASN A 711 16.45 -8.66 3.22
CA ASN A 711 16.67 -7.95 1.95
C ASN A 711 18.15 -7.99 1.56
N LEU A 712 18.49 -7.60 0.33
CA LEU A 712 19.88 -7.38 -0.05
C LEU A 712 20.50 -6.28 0.81
N GLY A 713 21.69 -6.53 1.36
CA GLY A 713 22.37 -5.66 2.33
C GLY A 713 23.02 -4.42 1.73
N PHE A 714 22.28 -3.59 0.99
CA PHE A 714 22.79 -2.40 0.28
C PHE A 714 23.62 -1.47 1.19
N ASN A 715 23.19 -1.28 2.44
CA ASN A 715 23.82 -0.36 3.39
C ASN A 715 25.14 -0.88 4.02
N ILE A 716 25.62 -2.11 3.75
CA ILE A 716 26.76 -2.68 4.50
C ILE A 716 28.00 -1.77 4.51
N ASP A 717 28.43 -1.23 3.37
CA ASP A 717 29.62 -0.37 3.27
C ASP A 717 29.37 1.09 3.76
N LEU A 718 28.20 1.36 4.36
CA LEU A 718 27.76 2.62 4.99
C LEU A 718 27.21 2.38 6.41
N GLU A 719 27.37 1.17 6.95
CA GLU A 719 26.78 0.77 8.22
C GLU A 719 27.48 1.48 9.39
N GLN A 720 26.70 2.02 10.33
CA GLN A 720 27.22 2.71 11.50
C GLN A 720 26.75 2.02 12.78
N VAL A 721 27.55 2.04 13.84
CA VAL A 721 27.19 1.48 15.15
C VAL A 721 25.90 2.13 15.64
N THR A 722 24.83 1.32 15.79
CA THR A 722 23.50 1.79 16.21
C THR A 722 23.08 1.04 17.46
N VAL A 723 22.72 1.77 18.52
CA VAL A 723 22.32 1.18 19.79
C VAL A 723 20.98 0.44 19.63
N GLY A 724 20.93 -0.83 20.04
CA GLY A 724 19.70 -1.64 20.00
C GLY A 724 19.33 -2.22 18.64
N ASP A 725 20.16 -2.06 17.59
CA ASP A 725 19.98 -2.77 16.33
C ASP A 725 20.76 -4.09 16.33
N ASN A 726 20.07 -5.20 16.63
CA ASN A 726 20.65 -6.54 16.65
C ASN A 726 20.61 -7.24 15.28
N ASN A 727 20.06 -6.58 14.26
CA ASN A 727 20.06 -7.09 12.89
C ASN A 727 21.50 -7.24 12.37
N ARG A 728 21.71 -8.24 11.52
CA ARG A 728 23.07 -8.61 11.05
C ARG A 728 23.16 -8.70 9.54
N TYR A 729 24.35 -8.47 9.03
CA TYR A 729 24.69 -8.80 7.65
C TYR A 729 25.18 -10.24 7.58
N VAL A 730 24.81 -10.97 6.53
CA VAL A 730 25.33 -12.31 6.24
C VAL A 730 25.96 -12.27 4.84
N SER A 731 27.28 -12.34 4.79
CA SER A 731 28.10 -12.38 3.56
C SER A 731 28.36 -13.83 3.10
N THR A 732 29.12 -14.00 2.01
CA THR A 732 29.58 -15.31 1.50
C THR A 732 28.43 -16.25 1.09
N LEU A 733 27.34 -15.69 0.56
CA LEU A 733 26.11 -16.42 0.21
C LEU A 733 26.33 -17.53 -0.82
N LYS A 734 27.30 -17.38 -1.74
CA LYS A 734 27.64 -18.37 -2.77
C LYS A 734 27.98 -19.75 -2.21
N TRP A 735 28.70 -19.78 -1.09
CA TRP A 735 29.22 -21.00 -0.46
C TRP A 735 28.47 -21.38 0.82
N LEU A 736 27.35 -20.70 1.10
CA LEU A 736 26.60 -20.86 2.35
C LEU A 736 26.13 -22.31 2.57
N PHE A 737 25.75 -23.00 1.50
CA PHE A 737 25.34 -24.41 1.52
C PHE A 737 26.48 -25.40 1.82
N GLU A 738 27.73 -25.05 1.58
CA GLU A 738 28.91 -25.88 1.88
C GLU A 738 29.52 -25.51 3.22
N ASN A 739 29.60 -24.22 3.54
CA ASN A 739 30.20 -23.71 4.78
C ASN A 739 29.28 -23.91 6.00
N LYS A 740 27.96 -23.97 5.80
CA LYS A 740 26.96 -24.10 6.88
C LYS A 740 25.85 -25.10 6.49
N PRO A 741 26.15 -26.36 6.14
CA PRO A 741 25.21 -27.27 5.48
C PRO A 741 23.96 -27.59 6.31
N ASN A 742 24.05 -27.48 7.63
CA ASN A 742 22.98 -27.76 8.59
C ASN A 742 22.11 -26.54 8.94
N ASP A 743 22.44 -25.33 8.45
CA ASP A 743 21.63 -24.13 8.71
C ASP A 743 20.43 -24.09 7.74
N THR A 744 19.24 -24.32 8.30
CA THR A 744 17.98 -24.43 7.56
C THR A 744 17.45 -23.10 7.02
N LEU A 745 18.10 -21.97 7.33
CA LEU A 745 17.75 -20.64 6.82
C LEU A 745 18.55 -20.27 5.56
N ASN A 746 19.51 -21.09 5.15
CA ASN A 746 20.37 -20.80 4.00
C ASN A 746 19.58 -20.61 2.69
N ASP A 747 18.62 -21.49 2.41
CA ASP A 747 17.82 -21.45 1.20
C ASP A 747 17.00 -20.14 1.13
N LEU A 748 16.51 -19.65 2.28
CA LEU A 748 15.78 -18.38 2.38
C LEU A 748 16.69 -17.16 2.12
N ARG A 749 17.91 -17.16 2.65
CA ARG A 749 18.90 -16.08 2.45
C ARG A 749 19.31 -15.97 0.98
N VAL A 750 19.62 -17.10 0.36
CA VAL A 750 19.98 -17.17 -1.06
C VAL A 750 18.80 -16.72 -1.93
N ARG A 751 17.59 -17.24 -1.67
CA ARG A 751 16.41 -16.86 -2.46
C ARG A 751 16.06 -15.38 -2.34
N ALA A 752 16.05 -14.80 -1.14
CA ALA A 752 15.77 -13.37 -0.97
C ALA A 752 16.79 -12.46 -1.69
N PHE A 753 18.06 -12.88 -1.75
CA PHE A 753 19.08 -12.19 -2.55
C PHE A 753 18.78 -12.27 -4.06
N PHE A 754 18.46 -13.46 -4.56
CA PHE A 754 18.08 -13.68 -5.96
C PHE A 754 16.80 -12.95 -6.35
N GLU A 755 15.73 -13.04 -5.55
CA GLU A 755 14.48 -12.31 -5.76
C GLU A 755 14.72 -10.79 -5.85
N THR A 756 15.57 -10.23 -4.98
CA THR A 756 15.90 -8.80 -5.04
C THR A 756 16.57 -8.41 -6.37
N LEU A 757 17.55 -9.21 -6.84
CA LEU A 757 18.23 -8.96 -8.11
C LEU A 757 17.28 -9.12 -9.32
N LEU A 758 16.46 -10.16 -9.32
CA LEU A 758 15.48 -10.42 -10.37
C LEU A 758 14.39 -9.35 -10.42
N LEU A 759 13.99 -8.78 -9.28
CA LEU A 759 13.08 -7.63 -9.24
C LEU A 759 13.71 -6.40 -9.91
N LEU A 760 14.96 -6.06 -9.56
CA LEU A 760 15.68 -4.95 -10.21
C LEU A 760 15.77 -5.14 -11.75
N ILE A 761 16.05 -6.37 -12.19
CA ILE A 761 16.10 -6.75 -13.62
C ILE A 761 14.72 -6.62 -14.27
N ARG A 762 13.68 -7.20 -13.67
CA ARG A 762 12.29 -7.15 -14.18
C ARG A 762 11.82 -5.71 -14.38
N HIS A 763 12.07 -4.86 -13.38
CA HIS A 763 11.67 -3.45 -13.43
C HIS A 763 12.50 -2.65 -14.44
N LYS A 764 13.81 -2.92 -14.56
CA LYS A 764 14.68 -2.37 -15.62
C LYS A 764 14.11 -2.67 -17.01
N VAL A 765 13.78 -3.92 -17.31
CA VAL A 765 13.20 -4.36 -18.59
C VAL A 765 11.89 -3.63 -18.87
N ILE A 766 10.94 -3.64 -17.93
CA ILE A 766 9.60 -3.06 -18.11
C ILE A 766 9.65 -1.54 -18.33
N GLN A 767 10.49 -0.81 -17.58
CA GLN A 767 10.60 0.65 -17.71
C GLN A 767 11.41 1.09 -18.95
N ASN A 768 12.30 0.24 -19.46
CA ASN A 768 13.14 0.52 -20.63
C ASN A 768 12.66 -0.21 -21.91
N LYS A 769 11.33 -0.31 -22.11
CA LYS A 769 10.69 -0.83 -23.35
C LYS A 769 11.03 -2.29 -23.73
N GLY A 770 11.56 -3.09 -22.82
CA GLY A 770 11.87 -4.49 -23.07
C GLY A 770 10.65 -5.40 -23.01
N ASP A 771 10.62 -6.44 -23.83
CA ASP A 771 9.67 -7.54 -23.62
C ASP A 771 10.27 -8.53 -22.62
N VAL A 772 9.57 -8.70 -21.50
CA VAL A 772 9.89 -9.71 -20.49
C VAL A 772 9.92 -11.11 -21.11
N ALA A 773 9.06 -11.39 -22.09
CA ALA A 773 9.00 -12.69 -22.78
C ALA A 773 10.22 -12.99 -23.68
N LEU A 774 10.94 -11.95 -24.11
CA LEU A 774 12.18 -12.07 -24.92
C LEU A 774 13.45 -11.98 -24.06
N THR A 775 13.32 -11.65 -22.78
CA THR A 775 14.46 -11.46 -21.88
C THR A 775 15.16 -12.78 -21.59
N LYS A 776 16.49 -12.77 -21.58
CA LYS A 776 17.34 -13.90 -21.22
C LYS A 776 18.16 -13.57 -19.98
N ILE A 777 18.15 -14.43 -18.98
CA ILE A 777 18.92 -14.30 -17.75
C ILE A 777 19.85 -15.51 -17.64
N VAL A 778 21.16 -15.25 -17.62
CA VAL A 778 22.20 -16.26 -17.40
C VAL A 778 22.95 -15.97 -16.10
N TRP A 779 23.59 -16.99 -15.54
CA TRP A 779 24.42 -16.87 -14.35
C TRP A 779 25.73 -17.64 -14.53
N LEU A 780 26.70 -17.38 -13.66
CA LEU A 780 28.02 -17.99 -13.72
C LEU A 780 28.31 -18.87 -12.50
N ALA A 781 29.14 -19.89 -12.69
CA ALA A 781 29.66 -20.76 -11.62
C ALA A 781 31.09 -21.26 -11.92
N PRO A 782 31.91 -21.53 -10.89
CA PRO A 782 33.24 -22.11 -11.05
C PRO A 782 33.17 -23.63 -11.21
N SER A 783 34.17 -24.26 -11.85
CA SER A 783 34.08 -25.71 -12.13
C SER A 783 34.29 -26.59 -10.89
N SER A 784 34.94 -26.07 -9.83
CA SER A 784 35.10 -26.72 -8.52
C SER A 784 33.85 -26.67 -7.62
N MET A 785 32.78 -25.98 -8.05
CA MET A 785 31.51 -26.02 -7.33
C MET A 785 30.87 -27.41 -7.45
N THR A 786 30.63 -28.05 -6.30
CA THR A 786 30.06 -29.40 -6.27
C THR A 786 28.70 -29.45 -6.96
N ARG A 787 28.39 -30.58 -7.60
CA ARG A 787 27.09 -30.79 -8.28
C ARG A 787 25.91 -30.59 -7.31
N ARG A 788 26.07 -30.97 -6.04
CA ARG A 788 25.06 -30.75 -4.98
C ARG A 788 24.79 -29.27 -4.76
N THR A 789 25.83 -28.45 -4.61
CA THR A 789 25.71 -26.99 -4.40
C THR A 789 25.17 -26.29 -5.63
N ARG A 790 25.67 -26.63 -6.83
CA ARG A 790 25.14 -26.10 -8.10
C ARG A 790 23.64 -26.37 -8.22
N ASN A 791 23.21 -27.62 -8.04
CA ASN A 791 21.79 -28.00 -8.11
C ASN A 791 20.93 -27.24 -7.07
N ARG A 792 21.42 -26.99 -5.84
CA ARG A 792 20.71 -26.19 -4.84
C ARG A 792 20.59 -24.72 -5.27
N LEU A 793 21.65 -24.12 -5.79
CA LEU A 793 21.63 -22.75 -6.29
C LEU A 793 20.69 -22.61 -7.49
N THR A 794 20.75 -23.52 -8.47
CA THR A 794 19.79 -23.59 -9.60
C THR A 794 18.35 -23.76 -9.11
N ALA A 795 18.11 -24.56 -8.07
CA ALA A 795 16.77 -24.72 -7.50
C ALA A 795 16.24 -23.44 -6.81
N GLU A 796 17.08 -22.68 -6.11
CA GLU A 796 16.68 -21.39 -5.52
C GLU A 796 16.55 -20.28 -6.58
N TRP A 797 17.37 -20.29 -7.64
CA TRP A 797 17.17 -19.42 -8.82
C TRP A 797 15.82 -19.68 -9.47
N ASN A 798 15.46 -20.94 -9.73
CA ASN A 798 14.17 -21.30 -10.31
C ASN A 798 12.98 -20.86 -9.44
N LYS A 799 13.08 -20.97 -8.11
CA LYS A 799 12.05 -20.46 -7.19
C LYS A 799 11.92 -18.94 -7.25
N ALA A 800 13.05 -18.23 -7.24
CA ALA A 800 13.07 -16.77 -7.36
C ALA A 800 12.53 -16.29 -8.72
N MET A 801 12.86 -16.99 -9.81
CA MET A 801 12.28 -16.77 -11.14
C MET A 801 10.78 -16.99 -11.17
N GLN A 802 10.29 -18.08 -10.56
CA GLN A 802 8.86 -18.37 -10.48
C GLN A 802 8.09 -17.31 -9.69
N GLU A 803 8.66 -16.80 -8.58
CA GLU A 803 8.04 -15.75 -7.76
C GLU A 803 8.01 -14.38 -8.50
N VAL A 804 9.12 -14.01 -9.14
CA VAL A 804 9.29 -12.68 -9.76
C VAL A 804 8.73 -12.60 -11.19
N PHE A 805 8.82 -13.66 -11.99
CA PHE A 805 8.37 -13.66 -13.38
C PHE A 805 7.14 -14.54 -13.65
N GLY A 806 6.69 -15.34 -12.67
CA GLY A 806 5.62 -16.32 -12.87
C GLY A 806 6.04 -17.53 -13.72
N THR A 807 7.30 -17.62 -14.13
CA THR A 807 7.86 -18.68 -14.97
C THR A 807 9.38 -18.73 -14.84
N THR A 808 9.97 -19.89 -15.13
CA THR A 808 11.42 -20.10 -15.22
C THR A 808 11.97 -19.98 -16.65
N SER A 809 11.11 -19.87 -17.68
CA SER A 809 11.50 -19.97 -19.09
C SER A 809 12.52 -18.95 -19.60
N TYR A 810 12.71 -17.83 -18.88
CA TYR A 810 13.66 -16.77 -19.22
C TYR A 810 15.07 -17.00 -18.65
N PHE A 811 15.21 -17.95 -17.73
CA PHE A 811 16.47 -18.30 -17.07
C PHE A 811 17.17 -19.46 -17.78
N GLN A 812 18.50 -19.49 -17.72
CA GLN A 812 19.31 -20.62 -18.18
C GLN A 812 19.88 -21.36 -16.97
N ASP A 813 19.37 -22.57 -16.73
CA ASP A 813 19.72 -23.39 -15.56
C ASP A 813 21.21 -23.76 -15.49
N GLU A 814 21.80 -24.11 -16.64
CA GLU A 814 23.22 -24.46 -16.72
C GLU A 814 24.07 -23.18 -16.73
N PRO A 815 24.92 -22.96 -15.71
CA PRO A 815 25.75 -21.77 -15.61
C PRO A 815 26.86 -21.74 -16.67
N ILE A 816 27.28 -20.52 -17.02
CA ILE A 816 28.50 -20.30 -17.80
C ILE A 816 29.71 -20.40 -16.86
N LEU A 817 30.80 -21.03 -17.30
CA LEU A 817 32.01 -21.16 -16.48
C LEU A 817 32.70 -19.80 -16.27
N GLU A 818 33.03 -19.50 -15.01
CA GLU A 818 33.63 -18.23 -14.59
C GLU A 818 34.96 -17.92 -15.30
N SER A 819 35.80 -18.92 -15.57
CA SER A 819 37.05 -18.72 -16.33
C SER A 819 36.89 -18.65 -17.85
N LEU A 820 35.79 -19.17 -18.42
CA LEU A 820 35.48 -19.11 -19.86
C LEU A 820 34.91 -17.74 -20.25
N ALA A 821 33.93 -17.25 -19.50
CA ALA A 821 33.17 -16.05 -19.85
C ALA A 821 34.04 -14.82 -20.20
N PRO A 822 35.05 -14.42 -19.37
CA PRO A 822 35.96 -13.31 -19.67
C PRO A 822 36.54 -13.26 -21.08
N TYR A 823 36.82 -14.41 -21.69
CA TYR A 823 37.51 -14.50 -22.97
C TYR A 823 36.81 -13.70 -24.08
N PHE A 824 35.47 -13.72 -24.11
CA PHE A 824 34.65 -13.04 -25.12
C PHE A 824 34.71 -11.51 -25.00
N TYR A 825 34.93 -10.98 -23.80
CA TYR A 825 35.17 -9.55 -23.59
C TYR A 825 36.65 -9.20 -23.82
N LEU A 826 37.57 -10.03 -23.33
CA LEU A 826 39.01 -9.84 -23.48
C LEU A 826 39.50 -9.85 -24.94
N GLN A 827 38.81 -10.56 -25.83
CA GLN A 827 39.03 -10.46 -27.28
C GLN A 827 38.80 -9.02 -27.81
N ARG A 828 37.83 -8.27 -27.27
CA ARG A 828 37.62 -6.85 -27.59
C ARG A 828 38.70 -5.95 -26.97
N GLN A 829 39.29 -6.39 -25.86
CA GLN A 829 40.36 -5.69 -25.12
C GLN A 829 41.79 -6.05 -25.60
N GLY A 830 41.93 -6.72 -26.75
CA GLY A 830 43.22 -6.95 -27.41
C GLY A 830 43.81 -8.37 -27.29
N VAL A 831 43.13 -9.32 -26.63
CA VAL A 831 43.52 -10.75 -26.73
C VAL A 831 43.27 -11.24 -28.14
N LEU A 832 44.33 -11.66 -28.84
CA LEU A 832 44.20 -12.15 -30.22
C LEU A 832 43.51 -13.52 -30.25
N PRO A 833 42.42 -13.71 -31.02
CA PRO A 833 41.71 -14.99 -31.11
C PRO A 833 42.57 -16.17 -31.62
N THR A 834 43.69 -15.90 -32.28
CA THR A 834 44.60 -16.90 -32.86
C THR A 834 45.79 -17.26 -31.97
N ALA A 835 45.94 -16.63 -30.81
CA ALA A 835 47.10 -16.82 -29.93
C ALA A 835 46.78 -17.71 -28.73
N ASN A 836 47.78 -18.46 -28.25
CA ASN A 836 47.64 -19.19 -26.99
C ASN A 836 47.45 -18.21 -25.84
N ALA A 837 46.35 -18.37 -25.10
CA ALA A 837 45.95 -17.49 -24.02
C ALA A 837 45.52 -18.30 -22.79
N VAL A 838 45.80 -17.78 -21.60
CA VAL A 838 45.28 -18.31 -20.34
C VAL A 838 44.55 -17.19 -19.62
N ASN A 839 43.30 -17.44 -19.27
CA ASN A 839 42.58 -16.59 -18.32
C ASN A 839 42.63 -17.21 -16.92
N VAL A 840 42.94 -16.38 -15.93
CA VAL A 840 42.98 -16.71 -14.51
C VAL A 840 41.96 -15.82 -13.80
N ASP A 841 40.79 -16.37 -13.48
CA ASP A 841 39.80 -15.67 -12.67
C ASP A 841 40.13 -15.89 -11.19
N ILE A 842 40.61 -14.87 -10.48
CA ILE A 842 40.89 -14.94 -9.04
C ILE A 842 39.70 -14.36 -8.29
N GLY A 843 38.88 -15.24 -7.71
CA GLY A 843 37.73 -14.88 -6.90
C GLY A 843 38.08 -14.55 -5.45
N GLY A 844 37.05 -14.56 -4.59
CA GLY A 844 37.23 -14.53 -3.14
C GLY A 844 37.64 -15.90 -2.59
N GLY A 845 36.89 -16.96 -2.93
CA GLY A 845 37.11 -18.32 -2.42
C GLY A 845 37.52 -19.39 -3.45
N THR A 846 37.58 -19.06 -4.74
CA THR A 846 38.09 -19.95 -5.80
C THR A 846 38.96 -19.17 -6.77
N SER A 847 39.92 -19.86 -7.39
CA SER A 847 40.57 -19.40 -8.61
C SER A 847 40.32 -20.41 -9.73
N ASP A 848 39.97 -19.89 -10.90
CA ASP A 848 39.53 -20.69 -12.05
C ASP A 848 40.42 -20.36 -13.26
N LEU A 849 41.06 -21.39 -13.84
CA LEU A 849 41.96 -21.25 -14.99
C LEU A 849 41.27 -21.80 -16.25
N MET A 850 41.40 -21.07 -17.36
CA MET A 850 40.96 -21.52 -18.69
C MET A 850 42.10 -21.35 -19.69
N PHE A 851 42.56 -22.46 -20.28
CA PHE A 851 43.61 -22.48 -21.29
C PHE A 851 42.97 -22.54 -22.68
N PHE A 852 43.41 -21.66 -23.57
CA PHE A 852 43.00 -21.60 -24.98
C PHE A 852 44.22 -21.91 -25.87
N ALA A 853 44.39 -23.17 -26.25
CA ALA A 853 45.45 -23.64 -27.15
C ALA A 853 44.99 -23.47 -28.61
N GLN A 854 44.97 -22.23 -29.09
CA GLN A 854 44.34 -21.86 -30.36
C GLN A 854 45.02 -22.51 -31.57
N GLY A 855 46.35 -22.69 -31.55
CA GLY A 855 47.08 -23.41 -32.59
C GLY A 855 46.66 -24.88 -32.71
N GLN A 856 46.27 -25.49 -31.59
CA GLN A 856 45.84 -26.88 -31.46
C GLN A 856 44.30 -27.05 -31.53
N ARG A 857 43.53 -25.95 -31.61
CA ARG A 857 42.06 -25.92 -31.44
C ARG A 857 41.57 -26.61 -30.16
N ARG A 858 42.38 -26.60 -29.10
CA ARG A 858 42.11 -27.28 -27.83
C ARG A 858 41.88 -26.26 -26.72
N TYR A 859 40.96 -26.56 -25.80
CA TYR A 859 40.68 -25.72 -24.64
C TYR A 859 40.30 -26.60 -23.44
N PHE A 860 40.81 -26.25 -22.27
CA PHE A 860 40.61 -27.00 -21.03
C PHE A 860 40.64 -26.06 -19.83
N ASN A 861 40.00 -26.48 -18.73
CA ASN A 861 39.89 -25.69 -17.50
C ASN A 861 40.31 -26.49 -16.26
N THR A 862 40.72 -25.76 -15.23
CA THR A 862 40.81 -26.26 -13.84
C THR A 862 40.26 -25.20 -12.89
N SER A 863 39.89 -25.60 -11.67
CA SER A 863 39.38 -24.73 -10.63
C SER A 863 39.77 -25.28 -9.27
N PHE A 864 40.15 -24.39 -8.35
CA PHE A 864 40.65 -24.77 -7.03
C PHE A 864 40.32 -23.71 -5.98
N ARG A 865 40.15 -24.13 -4.72
CA ARG A 865 39.73 -23.27 -3.61
C ARG A 865 40.92 -22.58 -2.95
N PHE A 866 41.73 -21.88 -3.75
CA PHE A 866 42.85 -21.06 -3.28
C PHE A 866 42.79 -19.71 -3.99
N ALA A 867 42.52 -18.66 -3.23
CA ALA A 867 42.10 -17.35 -3.75
C ALA A 867 42.34 -16.23 -2.73
N ALA A 868 41.76 -15.05 -2.96
CA ALA A 868 42.02 -13.87 -2.15
C ALA A 868 41.67 -14.03 -0.65
N ASN A 869 40.72 -14.89 -0.27
CA ASN A 869 40.43 -15.17 1.13
C ASN A 869 41.56 -15.91 1.85
N ASP A 870 42.40 -16.69 1.15
CA ASP A 870 43.60 -17.32 1.72
C ASP A 870 44.73 -16.31 2.02
N ILE A 871 44.62 -15.09 1.48
CA ILE A 871 45.49 -13.94 1.79
C ILE A 871 44.88 -13.09 2.91
N TRP A 872 43.62 -12.69 2.74
CA TRP A 872 42.97 -11.65 3.54
C TRP A 872 42.15 -12.16 4.74
N GLY A 873 41.81 -13.45 4.76
CA GLY A 873 40.99 -14.08 5.79
C GLY A 873 41.74 -14.45 7.07
N GLY A 874 41.02 -15.05 8.03
CA GLY A 874 41.55 -15.42 9.36
C GLY A 874 42.25 -16.78 9.43
N GLY A 875 42.77 -17.32 8.33
CA GLY A 875 43.35 -18.67 8.25
C GLY A 875 42.30 -19.77 8.46
N LEU A 876 42.73 -20.94 8.92
CA LEU A 876 41.86 -22.10 9.19
C LEU A 876 41.68 -22.34 10.70
N ASP A 877 40.53 -22.86 11.12
CA ASP A 877 40.27 -23.33 12.49
C ASP A 877 40.70 -24.79 12.69
N GLU A 878 40.52 -25.33 13.91
CA GLU A 878 40.83 -26.72 14.27
C GLU A 878 40.04 -27.78 13.49
N THR A 879 38.99 -27.38 12.75
CA THR A 879 38.22 -28.27 11.85
C THR A 879 38.66 -28.15 10.39
N GLY A 880 39.66 -27.29 10.10
CA GLY A 880 40.11 -26.97 8.76
C GLY A 880 39.21 -25.98 8.01
N ALA A 881 38.19 -25.41 8.67
CA ALA A 881 37.27 -24.45 8.05
C ALA A 881 37.83 -23.01 8.14
N PRO A 882 37.41 -22.08 7.25
CA PRO A 882 37.84 -20.69 7.32
C PRO A 882 37.50 -20.04 8.67
N SER A 883 38.54 -19.55 9.35
CA SER A 883 38.43 -18.97 10.69
C SER A 883 38.06 -17.48 10.62
N GLY A 884 37.19 -17.03 11.52
CA GLY A 884 36.78 -15.63 11.64
C GLY A 884 37.74 -14.76 12.47
N ARG A 885 38.98 -15.20 12.68
CA ARG A 885 39.93 -14.52 13.59
C ARG A 885 40.55 -13.26 12.96
N MET A 886 40.51 -12.15 13.69
CA MET A 886 41.00 -10.83 13.25
C MET A 886 42.52 -10.64 13.36
N ASP A 887 43.30 -11.66 13.75
CA ASP A 887 44.76 -11.57 13.90
C ASP A 887 45.54 -11.74 12.58
N ASN A 888 44.90 -11.63 11.40
CA ASN A 888 45.59 -11.58 10.11
C ASN A 888 46.70 -10.49 10.10
N GLY A 889 47.85 -10.79 9.49
CA GLY A 889 49.01 -9.89 9.50
C GLY A 889 48.78 -8.55 8.80
N PHE A 890 48.00 -8.53 7.72
CA PHE A 890 47.65 -7.29 7.01
C PHE A 890 46.71 -6.41 7.83
N VAL A 891 45.69 -7.01 8.47
CA VAL A 891 44.77 -6.30 9.38
C VAL A 891 45.54 -5.76 10.58
N SER A 892 46.39 -6.58 11.20
CA SER A 892 47.22 -6.20 12.34
C SER A 892 48.17 -5.06 12.01
N ASN A 893 48.88 -5.13 10.88
CA ASN A 893 49.75 -4.07 10.39
C ASN A 893 48.99 -2.76 10.16
N PHE A 894 47.79 -2.83 9.56
CA PHE A 894 46.95 -1.66 9.36
C PHE A 894 46.43 -1.06 10.67
N LEU A 895 46.03 -1.88 11.65
CA LEU A 895 45.61 -1.37 12.96
C LEU A 895 46.76 -0.64 13.68
N THR A 896 47.98 -1.16 13.57
CA THR A 896 49.19 -0.45 14.03
C THR A 896 49.43 0.85 13.23
N TYR A 897 49.29 0.84 11.90
CA TYR A 897 49.40 2.06 11.07
C TYR A 897 48.38 3.12 11.49
N ARG A 898 47.11 2.76 11.66
CA ARG A 898 46.01 3.64 12.10
C ARG A 898 46.24 4.18 13.51
N SER A 899 46.78 3.36 14.42
CA SER A 899 47.14 3.79 15.77
C SER A 899 48.31 4.79 15.79
N ASN A 900 49.27 4.63 14.88
CA ASN A 900 50.43 5.51 14.76
C ASN A 900 50.12 6.78 13.95
N ASN A 901 49.07 6.77 13.13
CA ASN A 901 48.63 7.87 12.28
C ASN A 901 47.13 8.19 12.52
N PRO A 902 46.73 8.60 13.74
CA PRO A 902 45.33 8.82 14.07
C PRO A 902 44.73 10.00 13.30
N SER A 903 43.59 9.78 12.65
CA SER A 903 42.81 10.85 12.00
C SER A 903 42.42 11.95 13.00
N SER A 904 42.62 13.22 12.64
CA SER A 904 42.25 14.37 13.48
C SER A 904 40.74 14.52 13.70
N GLN A 905 39.93 13.95 12.81
CA GLN A 905 38.47 13.87 12.93
C GLN A 905 37.99 12.52 12.39
N LYS A 906 37.05 11.86 13.09
CA LYS A 906 36.41 10.64 12.58
C LYS A 906 35.46 10.96 11.43
N THR A 907 35.66 10.31 10.29
CA THR A 907 34.79 10.39 9.11
C THR A 907 33.68 9.32 9.15
N GLY A 908 32.76 9.34 8.18
CA GLY A 908 31.80 8.25 7.98
C GLY A 908 32.47 6.91 7.63
N ALA A 909 33.62 6.93 6.95
CA ALA A 909 34.41 5.74 6.68
C ALA A 909 35.00 5.16 7.98
N ASP A 910 35.51 6.01 8.88
CA ASP A 910 35.96 5.58 10.22
C ASP A 910 34.84 4.94 11.03
N GLN A 911 33.63 5.51 11.02
CA GLN A 911 32.47 4.94 11.71
C GLN A 911 32.05 3.58 11.13
N THR A 912 32.20 3.40 9.82
CA THR A 912 31.91 2.11 9.15
C THR A 912 32.98 1.07 9.47
N LEU A 913 34.26 1.45 9.45
CA LEU A 913 35.35 0.56 9.88
C LEU A 913 35.19 0.16 11.35
N ASP A 914 34.87 1.10 12.23
CA ASP A 914 34.61 0.82 13.65
C ASP A 914 33.40 -0.13 13.83
N ALA A 915 32.38 -0.04 12.96
CA ALA A 915 31.26 -0.98 12.93
C ALA A 915 31.65 -2.38 12.40
N PHE A 916 32.59 -2.47 11.45
CA PHE A 916 33.11 -3.76 10.97
C PHE A 916 34.01 -4.44 12.01
N LEU A 917 34.73 -3.66 12.81
CA LEU A 917 35.59 -4.14 13.89
C LEU A 917 34.81 -4.50 15.18
N ASP A 918 33.53 -4.14 15.30
CA ASP A 918 32.68 -4.53 16.43
C ASP A 918 32.43 -6.06 16.44
N PRO A 919 32.90 -6.80 17.46
CA PRO A 919 32.69 -8.25 17.55
C PRO A 919 31.22 -8.68 17.52
N LYS A 920 30.28 -7.79 17.89
CA LYS A 920 28.83 -8.07 17.83
C LYS A 920 28.32 -8.18 16.40
N ARG A 921 28.92 -7.47 15.44
CA ARG A 921 28.53 -7.49 14.02
C ARG A 921 29.01 -8.73 13.28
N ARG A 922 30.04 -9.41 13.81
CA ARG A 922 30.57 -10.69 13.28
C ARG A 922 31.01 -10.63 11.81
N MET A 923 31.57 -9.49 11.38
CA MET A 923 32.24 -9.39 10.08
C MET A 923 33.51 -10.25 10.07
N SER A 924 33.97 -10.66 8.89
CA SER A 924 35.21 -11.42 8.73
C SER A 924 36.40 -10.51 8.35
N PRO A 925 37.66 -10.98 8.50
CA PRO A 925 38.85 -10.21 8.13
C PRO A 925 38.86 -9.80 6.65
N GLU A 926 38.41 -10.66 5.75
CA GLU A 926 38.30 -10.33 4.33
C GLU A 926 37.20 -9.30 4.02
N ASP A 927 36.13 -9.23 4.82
CA ASP A 927 35.13 -8.16 4.75
C ASP A 927 35.73 -6.81 5.17
N VAL A 928 36.56 -6.78 6.23
CA VAL A 928 37.35 -5.62 6.68
C VAL A 928 38.35 -5.19 5.60
N VAL A 929 39.20 -6.09 5.10
CA VAL A 929 40.21 -5.75 4.09
C VAL A 929 39.56 -5.21 2.80
N SER A 930 38.44 -5.78 2.37
CA SER A 930 37.68 -5.27 1.21
C SER A 930 37.07 -3.87 1.45
N LEU A 931 36.77 -3.52 2.71
CA LEU A 931 36.38 -2.15 3.11
C LEU A 931 37.60 -1.21 3.08
N LEU A 932 38.77 -1.66 3.55
CA LEU A 932 40.00 -0.87 3.53
C LEU A 932 40.43 -0.52 2.10
N PHE A 933 40.39 -1.48 1.17
CA PHE A 933 40.63 -1.20 -0.26
C PHE A 933 39.58 -0.28 -0.89
N LYS A 934 38.32 -0.33 -0.44
CA LYS A 934 37.27 0.57 -0.94
C LYS A 934 37.53 2.04 -0.57
N TYR A 935 38.15 2.27 0.59
CA TYR A 935 38.44 3.59 1.14
C TYR A 935 39.96 3.82 1.26
N ASP A 936 40.76 3.30 0.32
CA ASP A 936 42.23 3.34 0.40
C ASP A 936 42.79 4.78 0.34
N ASP A 937 42.12 5.70 -0.36
CA ASP A 937 42.47 7.14 -0.35
C ASP A 937 42.41 7.75 1.07
N HIS A 938 41.53 7.23 1.93
CA HIS A 938 41.34 7.68 3.32
C HIS A 938 42.21 6.89 4.30
N PHE A 939 42.17 5.55 4.23
CA PHE A 939 42.87 4.68 5.16
C PHE A 939 44.35 4.47 4.84
N GLN A 940 44.77 4.69 3.59
CA GLN A 940 46.13 4.48 3.09
C GLN A 940 46.65 3.05 3.39
N PHE A 941 45.79 2.05 3.21
CA PHE A 941 46.07 0.64 3.46
C PHE A 941 47.17 0.11 2.53
N THR A 942 47.12 0.45 1.25
CA THR A 942 48.19 0.15 0.27
C THR A 942 49.56 0.67 0.74
N LYS A 943 49.59 1.91 1.23
CA LYS A 943 50.81 2.57 1.75
C LYS A 943 51.28 1.92 3.06
N ALA A 944 50.37 1.51 3.95
CA ALA A 944 50.70 0.77 5.15
C ALA A 944 51.37 -0.58 4.85
N ILE A 945 51.02 -1.23 3.74
CA ILE A 945 51.70 -2.44 3.25
C ILE A 945 53.05 -2.06 2.62
N GLN A 946 53.05 -1.22 1.58
CA GLN A 946 54.24 -0.97 0.75
C GLN A 946 55.36 -0.21 1.47
N ASN A 947 55.02 0.75 2.34
CA ASN A 947 56.02 1.65 2.92
C ASN A 947 56.37 1.33 4.38
N GLN A 948 55.44 0.79 5.17
CA GLN A 948 55.71 0.45 6.57
C GLN A 948 56.19 -1.00 6.75
N GLN A 949 55.62 -1.96 6.03
CA GLN A 949 56.03 -3.38 6.12
C GLN A 949 56.02 -4.07 4.75
N PRO A 950 56.90 -3.66 3.79
CA PRO A 950 56.98 -4.24 2.45
C PRO A 950 57.21 -5.75 2.44
N ALA A 951 57.79 -6.30 3.52
CA ALA A 951 57.90 -7.74 3.73
C ALA A 951 56.56 -8.48 3.56
N LEU A 952 55.41 -7.88 3.92
CA LEU A 952 54.09 -8.50 3.74
C LEU A 952 53.74 -8.81 2.27
N LEU A 953 54.35 -8.09 1.32
CA LEU A 953 54.17 -8.36 -0.11
C LEU A 953 54.64 -9.78 -0.49
N ILE A 954 55.51 -10.44 0.29
CA ILE A 954 55.92 -11.82 -0.01
C ILE A 954 54.75 -12.80 0.01
N VAL A 955 53.70 -12.54 0.82
CA VAL A 955 52.49 -13.37 0.85
C VAL A 955 51.74 -13.26 -0.47
N LEU A 956 51.66 -12.04 -1.02
CA LEU A 956 51.03 -11.76 -2.31
C LEU A 956 51.83 -12.36 -3.47
N TYR A 957 53.16 -12.21 -3.44
CA TYR A 957 54.06 -12.81 -4.41
C TYR A 957 54.02 -14.35 -4.39
N LEU A 958 54.00 -14.97 -3.21
CA LEU A 958 53.89 -16.44 -3.08
C LEU A 958 52.54 -16.98 -3.55
N HIS A 959 51.43 -16.28 -3.26
CA HIS A 959 50.11 -16.65 -3.79
C HIS A 959 50.06 -16.52 -5.32
N TYR A 960 50.64 -15.47 -5.90
CA TYR A 960 50.76 -15.34 -7.35
C TYR A 960 51.65 -16.44 -7.94
N ALA A 961 52.83 -16.64 -7.37
CA ALA A 961 53.83 -17.57 -7.87
C ALA A 961 53.37 -19.03 -7.80
N SER A 962 52.60 -19.43 -6.79
CA SER A 962 52.04 -20.78 -6.70
C SER A 962 51.00 -21.04 -7.80
N ILE A 963 50.19 -20.04 -8.19
CA ILE A 963 49.28 -20.16 -9.34
C ILE A 963 50.07 -20.30 -10.65
N ILE A 964 51.17 -19.54 -10.83
CA ILE A 964 52.05 -19.68 -12.01
C ILE A 964 52.75 -21.04 -12.03
N TYR A 965 53.22 -21.54 -10.89
CA TYR A 965 53.81 -22.87 -10.76
C TYR A 965 52.78 -23.96 -11.12
N HIS A 966 51.56 -23.89 -10.56
CA HIS A 966 50.49 -24.83 -10.86
C HIS A 966 50.06 -24.79 -12.34
N LEU A 967 50.04 -23.61 -12.97
CA LEU A 967 49.81 -23.48 -14.41
C LEU A 967 50.88 -24.23 -15.22
N VAL A 968 52.16 -24.11 -14.85
CA VAL A 968 53.25 -24.87 -15.48
C VAL A 968 53.05 -26.38 -15.30
N GLN A 969 52.76 -26.84 -14.07
CA GLN A 969 52.49 -28.25 -13.79
C GLN A 969 51.32 -28.80 -14.61
N LEU A 970 50.25 -27.99 -14.78
CA LEU A 970 49.08 -28.36 -15.57
C LEU A 970 49.42 -28.51 -17.06
N ILE A 971 50.18 -27.56 -17.64
CA ILE A 971 50.63 -27.61 -19.04
C ILE A 971 51.47 -28.88 -19.29
N GLU A 972 52.47 -29.14 -18.44
CA GLU A 972 53.35 -30.31 -18.59
C GLU A 972 52.62 -31.64 -18.34
N ALA A 973 51.64 -31.68 -17.43
CA ALA A 973 50.81 -32.86 -17.20
C ALA A 973 49.88 -33.15 -18.39
N GLN A 974 49.28 -32.12 -18.99
CA GLN A 974 48.42 -32.27 -20.16
C GLN A 974 49.20 -32.70 -21.42
N GLU A 975 50.42 -32.22 -21.60
CA GLU A 975 51.32 -32.65 -22.67
C GLU A 975 51.77 -34.12 -22.52
N LYS A 976 51.98 -34.58 -21.27
CA LYS A 976 52.29 -35.99 -20.98
C LYS A 976 51.10 -36.93 -21.19
N GLN A 977 49.87 -36.48 -20.90
CA GLN A 977 48.66 -37.28 -21.07
C GLN A 977 48.28 -37.46 -22.55
N GLU A 978 48.46 -36.44 -23.40
CA GLU A 978 48.21 -36.49 -24.84
C GLU A 978 49.52 -36.56 -25.65
N ALA A 979 50.22 -37.69 -25.51
CA ALA A 979 51.52 -37.91 -26.14
C ALA A 979 51.51 -37.62 -27.66
N GLY A 980 52.28 -36.59 -28.05
CA GLY A 980 52.42 -36.14 -29.45
C GLY A 980 51.84 -34.76 -29.75
N VAL A 981 51.10 -34.14 -28.81
CA VAL A 981 50.58 -32.77 -28.95
C VAL A 981 51.36 -31.81 -28.02
N PRO A 982 52.36 -31.06 -28.52
CA PRO A 982 53.12 -30.13 -27.69
C PRO A 982 52.25 -28.96 -27.22
N LEU A 983 52.41 -28.55 -25.96
CA LEU A 983 51.76 -27.40 -25.37
C LEU A 983 52.79 -26.34 -24.95
N ASP A 984 52.69 -25.16 -25.56
CA ASP A 984 53.56 -24.02 -25.27
C ASP A 984 53.05 -23.19 -24.08
N LEU A 985 53.95 -22.42 -23.46
CA LEU A 985 53.56 -21.36 -22.54
C LEU A 985 52.67 -20.32 -23.26
N PRO A 986 51.65 -19.74 -22.60
CA PRO A 986 50.73 -18.82 -23.24
C PRO A 986 51.43 -17.54 -23.69
N ARG A 987 50.96 -16.93 -24.78
CA ARG A 987 51.37 -15.57 -25.18
C ARG A 987 50.66 -14.52 -24.35
N PHE A 988 49.38 -14.72 -24.05
CA PHE A 988 48.58 -13.81 -23.22
C PHE A 988 48.21 -14.49 -21.91
N LEU A 989 48.56 -13.88 -20.79
CA LEU A 989 48.09 -14.27 -19.47
C LEU A 989 47.19 -13.15 -18.93
N THR A 990 45.89 -13.45 -18.80
CA THR A 990 44.89 -12.46 -18.39
C THR A 990 44.38 -12.76 -16.99
N PHE A 991 44.18 -11.73 -16.18
CA PHE A 991 43.65 -11.88 -14.83
C PHE A 991 42.30 -11.17 -14.70
N THR A 992 41.31 -11.91 -14.18
CA THR A 992 39.96 -11.42 -13.89
C THR A 992 39.55 -11.72 -12.45
N GLY A 993 38.35 -11.29 -12.07
CA GLY A 993 37.80 -11.51 -10.73
C GLY A 993 38.34 -10.49 -9.72
N ARG A 994 37.51 -10.14 -8.73
CA ARG A 994 37.88 -9.08 -7.77
C ARG A 994 39.13 -9.41 -6.95
N GLY A 995 39.43 -10.70 -6.76
CA GLY A 995 40.63 -11.15 -6.06
C GLY A 995 41.92 -10.77 -6.78
N SER A 996 41.94 -10.66 -8.12
CA SER A 996 43.16 -10.30 -8.85
C SER A 996 43.60 -8.85 -8.67
N GLN A 997 42.80 -7.99 -8.03
CA GLN A 997 43.15 -6.58 -7.83
C GLN A 997 44.39 -6.40 -6.94
N TYR A 998 44.78 -7.39 -6.12
CA TYR A 998 46.03 -7.31 -5.35
C TYR A 998 47.28 -7.31 -6.25
N LEU A 999 47.20 -7.74 -7.50
CA LEU A 999 48.33 -7.73 -8.44
C LEU A 999 48.86 -6.31 -8.70
N ASN A 1000 48.01 -5.29 -8.55
CA ASN A 1000 48.42 -3.88 -8.61
C ASN A 1000 49.36 -3.46 -7.45
N LEU A 1001 49.44 -4.25 -6.38
CA LEU A 1001 50.39 -4.04 -5.27
C LEU A 1001 51.79 -4.62 -5.55
N LEU A 1002 51.91 -5.50 -6.56
CA LEU A 1002 53.15 -6.18 -6.95
C LEU A 1002 54.02 -5.37 -7.93
N GLY A 1003 53.73 -4.07 -8.12
CA GLY A 1003 54.45 -3.19 -9.04
C GLY A 1003 53.69 -2.94 -10.34
N THR A 1004 54.41 -2.51 -11.37
CA THR A 1004 53.83 -2.20 -12.68
C THR A 1004 53.54 -3.48 -13.48
N ARG A 1005 52.75 -3.34 -14.56
CA ARG A 1005 52.55 -4.42 -15.54
C ARG A 1005 53.87 -4.93 -16.15
N GLY A 1006 54.90 -4.07 -16.25
CA GLY A 1006 56.23 -4.47 -16.71
C GLY A 1006 56.93 -5.38 -15.70
N ASP A 1007 56.85 -5.02 -14.41
CA ASP A 1007 57.46 -5.76 -13.31
C ASP A 1007 56.80 -7.14 -13.15
N LEU A 1008 55.47 -7.23 -13.25
CA LEU A 1008 54.74 -8.50 -13.29
C LEU A 1008 55.17 -9.39 -14.47
N VAL A 1009 55.42 -8.81 -15.64
CA VAL A 1009 55.90 -9.55 -16.82
C VAL A 1009 57.33 -10.07 -16.62
N ASP A 1010 58.23 -9.27 -16.04
CA ASP A 1010 59.59 -9.70 -15.72
C ASP A 1010 59.60 -10.78 -14.63
N TYR A 1011 58.83 -10.59 -13.55
CA TYR A 1011 58.66 -11.58 -12.49
C TYR A 1011 58.16 -12.91 -13.05
N THR A 1012 57.09 -12.89 -13.85
CA THR A 1012 56.53 -14.11 -14.44
C THR A 1012 57.49 -14.81 -15.41
N LYS A 1013 58.31 -14.05 -16.15
CA LYS A 1013 59.40 -14.62 -16.96
C LYS A 1013 60.45 -15.34 -16.10
N ARG A 1014 60.84 -14.75 -14.96
CA ARG A 1014 61.76 -15.38 -14.00
C ARG A 1014 61.15 -16.63 -13.35
N LEU A 1015 59.85 -16.59 -13.02
CA LEU A 1015 59.13 -17.76 -12.52
C LEU A 1015 59.09 -18.89 -13.56
N PHE A 1016 58.71 -18.61 -14.81
CA PHE A 1016 58.74 -19.63 -15.87
C PHE A 1016 60.14 -20.24 -16.04
N ALA A 1017 61.20 -19.42 -16.05
CA ALA A 1017 62.58 -19.90 -16.12
C ALA A 1017 63.05 -20.69 -14.88
N ALA A 1018 62.41 -20.50 -13.72
CA ALA A 1018 62.67 -21.27 -12.51
C ALA A 1018 61.88 -22.60 -12.46
N TYR A 1019 60.76 -22.69 -13.17
CA TYR A 1019 59.79 -23.78 -13.04
C TYR A 1019 59.81 -24.78 -14.21
N THR A 1020 60.16 -24.35 -15.42
CA THR A 1020 60.17 -25.19 -16.63
C THR A 1020 61.31 -24.83 -17.58
N THR A 1021 61.64 -25.75 -18.49
CA THR A 1021 62.59 -25.54 -19.58
C THR A 1021 61.91 -25.04 -20.87
N LYS A 1022 60.57 -24.94 -20.90
CA LYS A 1022 59.81 -24.40 -22.03
C LYS A 1022 60.16 -22.93 -22.29
N GLN A 1023 60.29 -22.54 -23.56
CA GLN A 1023 60.60 -21.15 -23.92
C GLN A 1023 59.40 -20.24 -23.72
N VAL A 1024 59.61 -19.09 -23.08
CA VAL A 1024 58.59 -18.05 -22.94
C VAL A 1024 58.46 -17.30 -24.28
N PRO A 1025 57.24 -17.09 -24.82
CA PRO A 1025 57.05 -16.33 -26.05
C PRO A 1025 57.70 -14.93 -25.99
N ALA A 1026 58.43 -14.55 -27.03
CA ALA A 1026 59.14 -13.27 -27.06
C ALA A 1026 58.23 -12.05 -26.86
N ASN A 1027 56.97 -12.16 -27.30
CA ASN A 1027 55.90 -11.19 -27.15
C ASN A 1027 54.85 -11.58 -26.08
N PHE A 1028 55.29 -12.29 -25.03
CA PHE A 1028 54.49 -12.57 -23.84
C PHE A 1028 53.97 -11.28 -23.19
N GLN A 1029 52.68 -11.26 -22.85
CA GLN A 1029 52.00 -10.13 -22.22
C GLN A 1029 51.09 -10.59 -21.08
N ILE A 1030 51.10 -9.82 -19.99
CA ILE A 1030 50.08 -9.90 -18.95
C ILE A 1030 49.07 -8.78 -19.19
N LEU A 1031 47.78 -9.12 -19.23
CA LEU A 1031 46.69 -8.14 -19.31
C LEU A 1031 45.92 -8.13 -18.00
N LEU A 1032 45.90 -6.96 -17.37
CA LEU A 1032 45.05 -6.64 -16.22
C LEU A 1032 43.95 -5.71 -16.71
N THR A 1033 42.72 -5.97 -16.27
CA THR A 1033 41.54 -5.14 -16.57
C THR A 1033 41.27 -4.19 -15.41
N ASP A 1034 40.82 -2.96 -15.69
CA ASP A 1034 40.55 -1.96 -14.65
C ASP A 1034 39.38 -2.38 -13.75
N ASN A 1035 38.42 -3.12 -14.33
CA ASN A 1035 37.27 -3.70 -13.62
C ASN A 1035 37.19 -5.23 -13.84
N PRO A 1036 37.99 -6.03 -13.10
CA PRO A 1036 38.07 -7.48 -13.26
C PRO A 1036 36.75 -8.22 -13.07
N LYS A 1037 35.87 -7.72 -12.19
CA LYS A 1037 34.58 -8.35 -11.90
C LYS A 1037 33.49 -8.03 -12.93
N GLU A 1038 33.63 -6.93 -13.67
CA GLU A 1038 32.72 -6.58 -14.76
C GLU A 1038 33.06 -7.38 -16.01
N THR A 1039 34.36 -7.59 -16.27
CA THR A 1039 34.87 -8.41 -17.37
C THR A 1039 34.23 -9.81 -17.44
N THR A 1040 34.06 -10.48 -16.29
CA THR A 1040 33.46 -11.82 -16.22
C THR A 1040 31.99 -11.82 -16.62
N ALA A 1041 31.18 -10.89 -16.10
CA ALA A 1041 29.77 -10.76 -16.45
C ALA A 1041 29.57 -10.25 -17.89
N ASN A 1042 30.32 -9.24 -18.32
CA ASN A 1042 30.29 -8.71 -19.69
C ASN A 1042 30.62 -9.84 -20.69
N GLY A 1043 31.66 -10.62 -20.40
CA GLY A 1043 32.03 -11.79 -21.18
C GLY A 1043 30.92 -12.84 -21.28
N ALA A 1044 30.15 -13.07 -20.22
CA ALA A 1044 29.01 -13.99 -20.24
C ALA A 1044 27.82 -13.48 -21.10
N VAL A 1045 27.53 -12.18 -21.09
CA VAL A 1045 26.53 -11.59 -22.01
C VAL A 1045 26.97 -11.76 -23.47
N LEU A 1046 28.26 -11.58 -23.74
CA LEU A 1046 28.83 -11.78 -25.08
C LEU A 1046 28.86 -13.25 -25.50
N TYR A 1047 29.22 -14.18 -24.61
CA TYR A 1047 29.10 -15.63 -24.86
C TYR A 1047 27.67 -16.03 -25.21
N GLN A 1048 26.68 -15.51 -24.49
CA GLN A 1048 25.27 -15.85 -24.72
C GLN A 1048 24.75 -15.36 -26.08
N THR A 1049 25.38 -14.33 -26.66
CA THR A 1049 25.06 -13.76 -27.98
C THR A 1049 26.00 -14.22 -29.10
N ALA A 1050 27.07 -14.95 -28.80
CA ALA A 1050 28.06 -15.43 -29.78
C ALA A 1050 27.53 -16.61 -30.62
N THR A 1051 27.77 -16.55 -31.93
CA THR A 1051 27.32 -17.55 -32.91
C THR A 1051 28.09 -18.87 -32.85
N ASP A 1052 29.33 -18.83 -32.36
CA ASP A 1052 30.27 -19.95 -32.26
C ASP A 1052 30.37 -20.52 -30.84
N ARG A 1053 29.54 -20.04 -29.89
CA ARG A 1053 29.56 -20.44 -28.48
C ARG A 1053 29.47 -21.97 -28.27
N ASP A 1054 28.78 -22.66 -29.18
CA ASP A 1054 28.58 -24.10 -29.14
C ASP A 1054 29.90 -24.87 -29.32
N GLN A 1055 30.93 -24.26 -29.94
CA GLN A 1055 32.27 -24.86 -30.05
C GLN A 1055 33.01 -24.94 -28.72
N TYR A 1056 32.53 -24.28 -27.65
CA TYR A 1056 33.08 -24.33 -26.30
C TYR A 1056 32.26 -25.24 -25.35
N ARG A 1057 31.16 -25.83 -25.84
CA ARG A 1057 30.37 -26.81 -25.08
C ARG A 1057 31.11 -28.15 -25.08
N GLY A 1058 31.39 -28.68 -23.88
CA GLY A 1058 32.14 -29.94 -23.73
C GLY A 1058 33.65 -29.76 -23.57
N ASN A 1059 34.08 -28.66 -22.93
CA ASN A 1059 35.46 -28.48 -22.50
C ASN A 1059 35.92 -29.60 -21.54
N GLN A 1060 37.16 -30.05 -21.70
CA GLN A 1060 37.80 -30.96 -20.76
C GLN A 1060 38.12 -30.19 -19.46
N THR A 1061 37.39 -30.48 -18.37
CA THR A 1061 37.88 -30.11 -17.04
C THR A 1061 38.94 -31.13 -16.61
N THR A 1062 40.10 -30.64 -16.22
CA THR A 1062 41.28 -31.44 -15.85
C THR A 1062 41.90 -30.90 -14.58
N ALA A 1063 42.65 -31.74 -13.86
CA ALA A 1063 43.38 -31.35 -12.66
C ALA A 1063 44.77 -32.00 -12.63
N TYR A 1064 45.76 -31.22 -12.20
CA TYR A 1064 47.00 -31.76 -11.67
C TYR A 1064 46.83 -31.94 -10.16
N TRP A 1065 47.07 -33.14 -9.62
CA TRP A 1065 46.67 -33.49 -8.25
C TRP A 1065 47.55 -32.88 -7.16
N GLY A 1066 48.73 -32.38 -7.52
CA GLY A 1066 49.61 -31.63 -6.63
C GLY A 1066 50.75 -32.44 -6.02
N ASN A 1067 50.83 -33.73 -6.35
CA ASN A 1067 51.95 -34.63 -6.08
C ASN A 1067 53.27 -34.17 -6.74
N GLU A 1068 54.38 -34.82 -6.41
CA GLU A 1068 55.65 -34.64 -7.13
C GLU A 1068 55.55 -35.15 -8.58
N PRO A 1069 56.14 -34.45 -9.58
CA PRO A 1069 56.08 -34.86 -11.00
C PRO A 1069 56.66 -36.25 -11.32
N THR A 1070 57.45 -36.82 -10.41
CA THR A 1070 58.08 -38.15 -10.48
C THR A 1070 57.25 -39.25 -9.81
N HIS A 1071 56.17 -38.91 -9.11
CA HIS A 1071 55.33 -39.84 -8.36
C HIS A 1071 53.91 -39.86 -8.97
N PRO A 1072 53.69 -40.61 -10.07
CA PRO A 1072 52.44 -40.56 -10.83
C PRO A 1072 51.27 -41.19 -10.06
N VAL A 1073 50.13 -40.49 -10.03
CA VAL A 1073 48.86 -40.99 -9.47
C VAL A 1073 47.77 -41.05 -10.53
N THR A 1074 46.97 -42.10 -10.51
CA THR A 1074 45.87 -42.34 -11.46
C THR A 1074 44.53 -41.83 -10.93
N PHE A 1075 44.49 -40.54 -10.57
CA PHE A 1075 43.25 -39.90 -10.13
C PHE A 1075 42.56 -39.18 -11.30
N THR A 1076 41.23 -39.27 -11.37
CA THR A 1076 40.40 -38.68 -12.43
C THR A 1076 39.42 -37.66 -11.84
N TYR A 1077 39.30 -36.50 -12.50
CA TYR A 1077 38.58 -35.34 -11.97
C TYR A 1077 37.08 -35.61 -11.79
N ASN A 1078 36.52 -35.29 -10.62
CA ASN A 1078 35.15 -35.63 -10.22
C ASN A 1078 34.81 -37.15 -10.27
N GLU A 1079 35.81 -38.02 -10.43
CA GLU A 1079 35.64 -39.48 -10.50
C GLU A 1079 36.37 -40.21 -9.38
N THR A 1080 37.56 -39.79 -8.95
CA THR A 1080 38.23 -40.37 -7.76
C THR A 1080 37.51 -39.97 -6.48
N THR A 1081 37.26 -40.90 -5.56
CA THR A 1081 36.72 -40.59 -4.23
C THR A 1081 37.80 -40.04 -3.30
N VAL A 1082 37.36 -39.29 -2.30
CA VAL A 1082 38.19 -38.85 -1.17
C VAL A 1082 38.86 -40.04 -0.49
N ASP A 1083 38.13 -41.12 -0.22
CA ASP A 1083 38.67 -42.36 0.39
C ASP A 1083 39.82 -42.99 -0.42
N ALA A 1084 39.65 -43.05 -1.75
CA ALA A 1084 40.66 -43.61 -2.65
C ALA A 1084 41.96 -42.80 -2.67
N ALA A 1085 41.88 -41.47 -2.53
CA ALA A 1085 43.07 -40.63 -2.41
C ALA A 1085 43.63 -40.57 -0.98
N GLY A 1086 42.78 -40.67 0.04
CA GLY A 1086 43.16 -40.74 1.46
C GLY A 1086 43.90 -42.03 1.83
N SER A 1087 43.67 -43.10 1.06
CA SER A 1087 44.37 -44.38 1.22
C SER A 1087 45.83 -44.35 0.72
N GLU A 1088 46.17 -43.41 -0.16
CA GLU A 1088 47.50 -43.27 -0.76
C GLU A 1088 48.42 -42.38 0.11
N ASN A 1089 48.93 -42.92 1.22
CA ASN A 1089 49.76 -42.15 2.17
C ASN A 1089 50.98 -41.45 1.50
N ASP A 1090 51.62 -42.12 0.54
CA ASP A 1090 52.77 -41.55 -0.19
C ASP A 1090 52.38 -40.37 -1.09
N PHE A 1091 51.13 -40.33 -1.60
CA PHE A 1091 50.60 -39.20 -2.36
C PHE A 1091 50.57 -37.95 -1.47
N HIS A 1092 50.05 -38.04 -0.26
CA HIS A 1092 49.98 -36.91 0.68
C HIS A 1092 51.38 -36.34 1.03
N ASP A 1093 52.33 -37.20 1.36
CA ASP A 1093 53.71 -36.77 1.64
C ASP A 1093 54.36 -36.19 0.36
N SER A 1094 54.02 -36.68 -0.84
CA SER A 1094 54.48 -36.10 -2.11
C SER A 1094 53.89 -34.71 -2.41
N VAL A 1095 52.64 -34.42 -2.01
CA VAL A 1095 52.06 -33.08 -2.15
C VAL A 1095 52.85 -32.06 -1.33
N VAL A 1096 53.14 -32.40 -0.07
CA VAL A 1096 53.95 -31.56 0.83
C VAL A 1096 55.35 -31.31 0.27
N ARG A 1097 55.99 -32.33 -0.33
CA ARG A 1097 57.30 -32.17 -0.99
C ARG A 1097 57.23 -31.35 -2.29
N ASN A 1098 56.18 -31.48 -3.10
CA ASN A 1098 55.99 -30.66 -4.31
C ASN A 1098 55.85 -29.16 -3.97
N VAL A 1099 55.11 -28.81 -2.90
CA VAL A 1099 55.04 -27.41 -2.45
C VAL A 1099 56.39 -26.93 -1.89
N ARG A 1100 57.19 -27.80 -1.27
CA ARG A 1100 58.57 -27.48 -0.86
C ARG A 1100 59.46 -27.18 -2.07
N ASP A 1101 59.41 -27.99 -3.13
CA ASP A 1101 60.14 -27.75 -4.38
C ASP A 1101 59.73 -26.41 -5.03
N PHE A 1102 58.43 -26.10 -5.06
CA PHE A 1102 57.94 -24.76 -5.44
C PHE A 1102 58.58 -23.64 -4.59
N LEU A 1103 58.56 -23.76 -3.25
CA LEU A 1103 59.12 -22.75 -2.36
C LEU A 1103 60.64 -22.63 -2.52
N GLU A 1104 61.36 -23.74 -2.77
CA GLU A 1104 62.80 -23.73 -3.02
C GLU A 1104 63.13 -23.04 -4.34
N LYS A 1105 62.47 -23.45 -5.44
CA LYS A 1105 62.60 -22.82 -6.78
C LYS A 1105 62.22 -21.34 -6.80
N THR A 1106 61.45 -20.87 -5.81
CA THR A 1106 61.01 -19.47 -5.71
C THR A 1106 61.88 -18.66 -4.76
N LEU A 1107 62.09 -19.13 -3.52
CA LEU A 1107 62.73 -18.36 -2.44
C LEU A 1107 64.25 -18.56 -2.32
N LYS A 1108 64.80 -19.68 -2.82
CA LYS A 1108 66.26 -19.91 -2.93
C LYS A 1108 66.83 -19.50 -4.30
N ASN A 1109 65.99 -19.20 -5.29
CA ASN A 1109 66.44 -18.80 -6.63
C ASN A 1109 66.98 -17.37 -6.64
N SER A 1110 68.25 -17.19 -7.00
CA SER A 1110 68.94 -15.89 -6.96
C SER A 1110 68.32 -14.81 -7.87
N SER A 1111 67.77 -15.19 -9.03
CA SER A 1111 67.11 -14.25 -9.96
C SER A 1111 65.78 -13.75 -9.42
N VAL A 1112 65.02 -14.64 -8.76
CA VAL A 1112 63.74 -14.31 -8.12
C VAL A 1112 63.96 -13.52 -6.83
N SER A 1113 64.90 -13.94 -5.98
CA SER A 1113 65.28 -13.23 -4.76
C SER A 1113 65.85 -11.83 -5.02
N ALA A 1114 66.62 -11.64 -6.10
CA ALA A 1114 67.10 -10.31 -6.50
C ALA A 1114 65.94 -9.37 -6.83
N PHE A 1115 65.01 -9.81 -7.69
CA PHE A 1115 63.81 -9.05 -8.04
C PHE A 1115 62.98 -8.70 -6.80
N LEU A 1116 62.73 -9.66 -5.90
CA LEU A 1116 61.99 -9.42 -4.65
C LEU A 1116 62.70 -8.39 -3.74
N GLY A 1117 64.03 -8.37 -3.77
CA GLY A 1117 64.87 -7.40 -3.06
C GLY A 1117 64.65 -5.94 -3.50
N ASP A 1118 64.35 -5.71 -4.78
CA ASP A 1118 64.05 -4.38 -5.34
C ASP A 1118 62.72 -3.83 -4.79
N PHE A 1119 61.78 -4.70 -4.40
CA PHE A 1119 60.53 -4.37 -3.72
C PHE A 1119 60.64 -4.36 -2.18
N GLY A 1120 61.86 -4.33 -1.64
CA GLY A 1120 62.12 -4.26 -0.20
C GLY A 1120 61.96 -5.59 0.55
N ILE A 1121 61.66 -6.69 -0.15
CA ILE A 1121 61.55 -8.03 0.46
C ILE A 1121 62.94 -8.64 0.54
N ARG A 1122 63.56 -8.57 1.72
CA ARG A 1122 64.91 -9.06 1.97
C ARG A 1122 64.89 -10.39 2.73
N ARG A 1123 65.98 -11.15 2.63
CA ARG A 1123 66.17 -12.45 3.32
C ARG A 1123 65.07 -13.47 2.99
N THR A 1124 64.80 -13.70 1.70
CA THR A 1124 63.80 -14.69 1.24
C THR A 1124 63.99 -16.09 1.85
N GLN A 1125 65.24 -16.45 2.16
CA GLN A 1125 65.60 -17.67 2.87
C GLN A 1125 64.99 -17.77 4.28
N ASP A 1126 64.81 -16.65 5.00
CA ASP A 1126 64.21 -16.66 6.35
C ASP A 1126 62.72 -17.07 6.27
N TYR A 1127 62.01 -16.63 5.22
CA TYR A 1127 60.62 -17.03 4.97
C TYR A 1127 60.52 -18.50 4.53
N TYR A 1128 61.49 -19.00 3.73
CA TYR A 1128 61.59 -20.43 3.42
C TYR A 1128 61.78 -21.25 4.70
N ASN A 1129 62.73 -20.86 5.55
CA ASN A 1129 63.05 -21.53 6.81
C ASN A 1129 61.85 -21.52 7.79
N PHE A 1130 61.06 -20.43 7.81
CA PHE A 1130 59.83 -20.36 8.60
C PHE A 1130 58.75 -21.33 8.10
N LEU A 1131 58.52 -21.38 6.78
CA LEU A 1131 57.48 -22.25 6.19
C LEU A 1131 57.84 -23.73 6.26
N VAL A 1132 59.09 -24.08 5.96
CA VAL A 1132 59.58 -25.45 5.75
C VAL A 1132 60.25 -26.05 6.99
N GLY A 1133 60.75 -25.22 7.91
CA GLY A 1133 61.58 -25.63 9.05
C GLY A 1133 63.08 -25.52 8.74
N SER A 1134 63.90 -25.48 9.80
CA SER A 1134 65.36 -25.36 9.70
C SER A 1134 66.09 -26.70 9.58
N ASP A 1135 65.40 -27.82 9.80
CA ASP A 1135 65.92 -29.17 9.60
C ASP A 1135 65.23 -29.80 8.40
N GLU A 1136 65.94 -29.90 7.28
CA GLU A 1136 65.39 -30.41 6.01
C GLU A 1136 64.99 -31.90 6.08
N THR A 1137 65.37 -32.61 7.16
CA THR A 1137 64.99 -34.02 7.38
C THR A 1137 63.67 -34.21 8.14
N VAL A 1138 63.20 -33.21 8.90
CA VAL A 1138 62.00 -33.32 9.76
C VAL A 1138 60.79 -32.67 9.07
N THR A 1139 60.13 -33.43 8.19
CA THR A 1139 59.01 -32.91 7.39
C THR A 1139 57.73 -32.66 8.19
N ARG A 1140 57.50 -33.43 9.27
CA ARG A 1140 56.22 -33.52 10.00
C ARG A 1140 56.01 -32.51 11.14
N SER A 1141 56.86 -31.49 11.24
CA SER A 1141 56.75 -30.42 12.25
C SER A 1141 57.04 -29.03 11.66
N SER A 1142 56.56 -28.80 10.43
CA SER A 1142 56.72 -27.54 9.69
C SER A 1142 55.38 -26.83 9.54
N VAL A 1143 55.39 -25.49 9.46
CA VAL A 1143 54.17 -24.68 9.27
C VAL A 1143 53.39 -25.13 8.03
N LEU A 1144 54.10 -25.54 6.97
CA LEU A 1144 53.54 -26.07 5.73
C LEU A 1144 52.87 -27.44 5.92
N HIS A 1145 53.45 -28.34 6.70
CA HIS A 1145 52.84 -29.63 7.06
C HIS A 1145 51.61 -29.44 7.96
N ASP A 1146 51.68 -28.57 8.97
CA ASP A 1146 50.55 -28.29 9.86
C ASP A 1146 49.39 -27.64 9.09
N SER A 1147 49.70 -26.71 8.18
CA SER A 1147 48.72 -26.13 7.24
C SER A 1147 48.06 -27.19 6.37
N TYR A 1148 48.84 -28.14 5.82
CA TYR A 1148 48.31 -29.24 5.03
C TYR A 1148 47.36 -30.15 5.82
N MET A 1149 47.77 -30.53 7.04
CA MET A 1149 46.98 -31.38 7.93
C MET A 1149 45.66 -30.71 8.33
N LEU A 1150 45.63 -29.39 8.54
CA LEU A 1150 44.37 -28.65 8.74
C LEU A 1150 43.53 -28.57 7.46
N ALA A 1151 44.15 -28.19 6.35
CA ALA A 1151 43.45 -27.90 5.09
C ALA A 1151 42.85 -29.13 4.41
N LYS A 1152 43.33 -30.35 4.71
CA LYS A 1152 42.75 -31.60 4.17
C LYS A 1152 41.53 -32.11 4.95
N LEU A 1153 41.36 -31.74 6.22
CA LEU A 1153 40.23 -32.19 7.06
C LEU A 1153 38.84 -31.96 6.45
N PRO A 1154 38.52 -30.81 5.82
CA PRO A 1154 37.20 -30.59 5.23
C PRO A 1154 36.95 -31.45 3.99
N ILE A 1155 38.00 -31.79 3.25
CA ILE A 1155 37.94 -32.68 2.08
C ILE A 1155 37.74 -34.11 2.54
N GLU A 1156 38.50 -34.55 3.55
CA GLU A 1156 38.48 -35.92 4.11
C GLU A 1156 37.24 -36.24 4.96
N ARG A 1157 36.38 -35.25 5.22
CA ARG A 1157 35.17 -35.41 6.06
C ARG A 1157 34.06 -36.22 5.41
N ASP A 1158 34.01 -36.28 4.08
CA ASP A 1158 33.01 -37.03 3.30
C ASP A 1158 33.76 -37.99 2.38
N THR A 1159 34.05 -39.20 2.88
CA THR A 1159 34.89 -40.21 2.22
C THR A 1159 34.37 -40.64 0.85
N ASP A 1160 33.04 -40.61 0.67
CA ASP A 1160 32.36 -40.96 -0.58
C ASP A 1160 32.31 -39.79 -1.59
N ALA A 1161 32.66 -38.57 -1.16
CA ALA A 1161 32.70 -37.41 -2.06
C ALA A 1161 33.76 -37.61 -3.15
N ARG A 1162 33.52 -36.99 -4.31
CA ARG A 1162 34.47 -37.00 -5.44
C ARG A 1162 35.41 -35.81 -5.35
N LEU A 1163 36.68 -36.02 -5.69
CA LEU A 1163 37.68 -34.96 -5.72
C LEU A 1163 37.35 -33.91 -6.79
N SER A 1164 37.19 -32.66 -6.36
CA SER A 1164 36.77 -31.52 -7.19
C SER A 1164 37.80 -30.39 -7.29
N GLU A 1165 38.96 -30.54 -6.62
CA GLU A 1165 40.10 -29.62 -6.67
C GLU A 1165 41.45 -30.34 -6.47
N THR A 1166 42.55 -29.62 -6.65
CA THR A 1166 43.93 -30.12 -6.42
C THR A 1166 44.33 -30.05 -4.95
N PHE A 1167 45.18 -30.99 -4.50
CA PHE A 1167 45.78 -30.92 -3.16
C PHE A 1167 46.96 -29.92 -3.10
N PHE A 1168 47.49 -29.46 -4.24
CA PHE A 1168 48.68 -28.60 -4.32
C PHE A 1168 48.62 -27.36 -3.42
N PHE A 1169 47.47 -26.70 -3.32
CA PHE A 1169 47.36 -25.46 -2.57
C PHE A 1169 47.08 -25.65 -1.07
N LEU A 1170 46.71 -26.86 -0.63
CA LEU A 1170 46.36 -27.13 0.77
C LEU A 1170 47.49 -26.79 1.77
N PRO A 1171 48.78 -27.11 1.51
CA PRO A 1171 49.87 -26.70 2.38
C PRO A 1171 50.09 -25.19 2.48
N LEU A 1172 49.54 -24.39 1.56
CA LEU A 1172 49.70 -22.92 1.55
C LEU A 1172 48.56 -22.19 2.28
N LYS A 1173 47.35 -22.75 2.37
CA LYS A 1173 46.14 -22.06 2.88
C LYS A 1173 46.33 -21.39 4.25
N ASN A 1174 46.75 -22.16 5.26
CA ASN A 1174 47.00 -21.61 6.60
C ASN A 1174 48.45 -21.11 6.76
N ALA A 1175 49.39 -21.64 5.97
CA ALA A 1175 50.79 -21.24 6.05
C ALA A 1175 51.03 -19.79 5.61
N LEU A 1176 50.32 -19.30 4.58
CA LEU A 1176 50.37 -17.89 4.16
C LEU A 1176 49.76 -16.96 5.22
N TYR A 1177 48.69 -17.38 5.89
CA TYR A 1177 48.11 -16.68 7.03
C TYR A 1177 49.10 -16.54 8.19
N GLU A 1178 49.71 -17.64 8.64
CA GLU A 1178 50.70 -17.60 9.73
C GLU A 1178 52.00 -16.87 9.34
N LEU A 1179 52.41 -16.91 8.06
CA LEU A 1179 53.51 -16.09 7.54
C LEU A 1179 53.20 -14.60 7.63
N SER A 1180 51.98 -14.18 7.28
CA SER A 1180 51.56 -12.77 7.42
C SER A 1180 51.67 -12.30 8.89
N LYS A 1181 51.29 -13.16 9.84
CA LYS A 1181 51.38 -12.91 11.28
C LYS A 1181 52.80 -12.84 11.80
N TYR A 1182 53.67 -13.75 11.34
CA TYR A 1182 55.09 -13.74 11.66
C TYR A 1182 55.75 -12.43 11.21
N ILE A 1183 55.47 -12.00 9.97
CA ILE A 1183 55.96 -10.74 9.43
C ILE A 1183 55.41 -9.52 10.20
N ALA A 1184 54.13 -9.51 10.55
CA ALA A 1184 53.51 -8.39 11.28
C ALA A 1184 54.02 -8.25 12.73
N LYS A 1185 54.46 -9.35 13.37
CA LYS A 1185 55.00 -9.34 14.74
C LYS A 1185 56.46 -8.92 14.83
N ASN A 1186 57.28 -9.24 13.82
CA ASN A 1186 58.72 -8.95 13.81
C ASN A 1186 59.03 -7.52 13.34
N GLN A 1187 58.37 -6.50 13.92
CA GLN A 1187 58.57 -5.07 13.64
C GLN A 1187 59.84 -4.47 14.30
N SER A 1188 60.89 -5.27 14.52
CA SER A 1188 62.13 -4.88 15.21
C SER A 1188 63.23 -4.41 14.27
#